data_AF-A0A8M9PJ18-F1
#
_entry.id   AF-A0A8M9PJ18-F1
#
_cell.length_a   1.000
_cell.length_b   1.000
_cell.length_c   1.000
_cell.angle_alpha   90.00
_cell.angle_beta   90.00
_cell.angle_gamma   90.00
#
_symmetry.space_group_name_H-M   'P 1'
#
loop_
_entity.id
_entity.type
_entity.pdbx_description
1 polymer ?
#
loop_
_entity_poly.entity_id
_entity_poly.type
_entity_poly.pdbx_seq_one_letter_code
_entity_poly.pdbx_strand_id
1 'polypeptide(L)'
;MKNQLENFRKILKEEDRKQFVKEFNEDRSIITEAALDLTLFFLREMKQDQAADTLQDELFFINQLKCSLKKKYQSVFEGIAQQGDSTLLNKIYTDLYITQGASEQVNTEHEIRQIEAASRRHQSLEIQVECKHLFEAAEQDEQIRTVLTKGVAGIGKSVSVQKFVLDWAEGKENQDISFIFPLPFREMNLKEKERQSLKYLITQFFPETKGLNLTRSTRFKVLFILDGLDECRLPLNFAGNETCRDVSSAVSLDVLLTNLIKGNLLPSALIWITSRPAAASKIPADCIDRLTEIRGFNDAQKEEYFRKRLTDQNQAREIIDHIKQSKSLFIMCHIPVFCWISATVLQNILKLKHRAHAETLQESPKTLTQMYTHFLRFQIQQSRRKYDGENTADVSWDPKLILSLGKLAFEQLERNNVIFYESDLQDCGIDVYKASVYSGMCTQIFKEETGIILGTMYCFLHLSIQEFIAALYQHLILVNDKTQAENSRDEIMFDFLKTAVDKALESENGHLDLYLRFLLGLSLQSNRQLLRGLLTQQDDRDQSKEEIIAYIKQKLEGNLSPERSINLFYCLNELNDQTLLKEIQSHLSRGLLSYVNLSPAQWSALVFVLLTSEEELEEFELQKFQRSDECLIRLSAVIKTSKRAL
;
A
#
# COMPACT_ATOMS: atom_id res chain seq x y z
N MET A 1 16.01 13.05 -49.91
CA MET A 1 15.22 11.86 -50.30
C MET A 1 16.07 10.77 -50.95
N LYS A 2 16.82 11.04 -52.04
CA LYS A 2 17.68 10.05 -52.72
C LYS A 2 18.70 9.35 -51.81
N ASN A 3 19.42 10.11 -50.97
CA ASN A 3 20.37 9.54 -49.99
C ASN A 3 19.70 8.65 -48.92
N GLN A 4 18.48 8.99 -48.49
CA GLN A 4 17.73 8.19 -47.51
C GLN A 4 17.25 6.86 -48.13
N LEU A 5 16.79 6.91 -49.39
CA LEU A 5 16.48 5.70 -50.17
C LEU A 5 17.72 4.83 -50.42
N GLU A 6 18.89 5.44 -50.63
CA GLU A 6 20.15 4.72 -50.77
C GLU A 6 20.57 4.00 -49.48
N ASN A 7 20.37 4.63 -48.31
CA ASN A 7 20.54 3.96 -47.03
C ASN A 7 19.57 2.78 -46.87
N PHE A 8 18.29 2.96 -47.20
CA PHE A 8 17.31 1.88 -47.18
C PHE A 8 17.70 0.72 -48.10
N ARG A 9 18.23 1.04 -49.30
CA ARG A 9 18.69 0.05 -50.28
C ARG A 9 19.95 -0.69 -49.83
N LYS A 10 20.85 -0.04 -49.07
CA LYS A 10 22.01 -0.68 -48.43
C LYS A 10 21.56 -1.63 -47.33
N ILE A 11 20.61 -1.23 -46.49
CA ILE A 11 20.03 -2.06 -45.42
C ILE A 11 19.38 -3.35 -45.97
N LEU A 12 18.79 -3.29 -47.18
CA LEU A 12 18.20 -4.46 -47.84
C LEU A 12 19.23 -5.43 -48.44
N LYS A 13 20.53 -5.08 -48.53
CA LYS A 13 21.57 -5.99 -49.00
C LYS A 13 22.01 -6.93 -47.87
N GLU A 14 22.20 -8.20 -48.22
CA GLU A 14 22.42 -9.31 -47.26
C GLU A 14 23.62 -9.13 -46.33
N GLU A 15 24.67 -8.43 -46.77
CA GLU A 15 25.96 -8.34 -46.07
C GLU A 15 25.92 -7.46 -44.81
N ASP A 16 25.00 -6.49 -44.73
CA ASP A 16 24.89 -5.57 -43.58
C ASP A 16 23.83 -5.99 -42.54
N ARG A 17 23.08 -7.09 -42.77
CA ARG A 17 21.96 -7.51 -41.91
C ARG A 17 22.38 -7.81 -40.47
N LYS A 18 23.52 -8.46 -40.24
CA LYS A 18 23.88 -8.97 -38.90
C LYS A 18 24.28 -7.86 -37.91
N GLN A 19 24.99 -6.85 -38.39
CA GLN A 19 25.37 -5.67 -37.58
C GLN A 19 24.12 -4.82 -37.30
N PHE A 20 23.29 -4.61 -38.33
CA PHE A 20 22.04 -3.88 -38.22
C PHE A 20 21.08 -4.54 -37.23
N VAL A 21 20.86 -5.86 -37.28
CA VAL A 21 19.95 -6.60 -36.36
C VAL A 21 20.31 -6.42 -34.88
N LYS A 22 21.58 -6.20 -34.53
CA LYS A 22 21.99 -5.95 -33.14
C LYS A 22 21.60 -4.54 -32.67
N GLU A 23 21.86 -3.50 -33.47
CA GLU A 23 21.37 -2.13 -33.21
C GLU A 23 19.83 -2.05 -33.31
N PHE A 24 19.20 -2.89 -34.14
CA PHE A 24 17.76 -2.94 -34.41
C PHE A 24 16.89 -3.27 -33.18
N ASN A 25 17.44 -3.98 -32.20
CA ASN A 25 16.69 -4.36 -30.99
C ASN A 25 16.60 -3.20 -29.98
N GLU A 26 17.57 -2.28 -29.94
CA GLU A 26 17.59 -1.18 -28.98
C GLU A 26 16.65 -0.04 -29.41
N ASP A 27 16.54 0.23 -30.72
CA ASP A 27 15.74 1.35 -31.29
C ASP A 27 14.43 0.93 -31.98
N ARG A 28 13.94 -0.29 -31.70
CA ARG A 28 12.77 -0.90 -32.38
C ARG A 28 11.53 0.02 -32.41
N SER A 29 11.30 0.79 -31.35
CA SER A 29 10.20 1.75 -31.25
C SER A 29 10.31 2.89 -32.28
N ILE A 30 11.48 3.54 -32.38
CA ILE A 30 11.71 4.68 -33.27
C ILE A 30 11.61 4.25 -34.74
N ILE A 31 12.14 3.06 -35.05
CA ILE A 31 12.09 2.51 -36.42
C ILE A 31 10.65 2.12 -36.81
N THR A 32 9.89 1.54 -35.87
CA THR A 32 8.48 1.19 -36.10
C THR A 32 7.64 2.44 -36.38
N GLU A 33 7.91 3.53 -35.66
CA GLU A 33 7.29 4.84 -35.88
C GLU A 33 7.64 5.40 -37.27
N ALA A 34 8.93 5.42 -37.64
CA ALA A 34 9.35 5.91 -38.96
C ALA A 34 8.79 5.08 -40.13
N ALA A 35 8.74 3.75 -39.99
CA ALA A 35 8.16 2.87 -41.00
C ALA A 35 6.64 3.09 -41.14
N LEU A 36 5.96 3.34 -40.01
CA LEU A 36 4.54 3.63 -39.98
C LEU A 36 4.23 4.98 -40.62
N ASP A 37 4.99 6.03 -40.30
CA ASP A 37 4.85 7.37 -40.89
C ASP A 37 5.02 7.34 -42.41
N LEU A 38 6.03 6.62 -42.91
CA LEU A 38 6.24 6.42 -44.35
C LEU A 38 5.05 5.70 -44.99
N THR A 39 4.52 4.66 -44.34
CA THR A 39 3.37 3.90 -44.86
C THR A 39 2.11 4.76 -44.91
N LEU A 40 1.84 5.55 -43.87
CA LEU A 40 0.73 6.49 -43.82
C LEU A 40 0.85 7.57 -44.91
N PHE A 41 2.05 8.10 -45.14
CA PHE A 41 2.32 9.04 -46.22
C PHE A 41 1.97 8.44 -47.59
N PHE A 42 2.45 7.24 -47.90
CA PHE A 42 2.17 6.59 -49.17
C PHE A 42 0.69 6.23 -49.35
N LEU A 43 0.01 5.76 -48.31
CA LEU A 43 -1.42 5.46 -48.38
C LEU A 43 -2.24 6.72 -48.71
N ARG A 44 -1.91 7.87 -48.10
CA ARG A 44 -2.57 9.15 -48.40
C ARG A 44 -2.27 9.65 -49.81
N GLU A 45 -1.03 9.55 -50.27
CA GLU A 45 -0.67 9.87 -51.67
C GLU A 45 -1.40 8.98 -52.68
N MET A 46 -1.65 7.71 -52.32
CA MET A 46 -2.43 6.77 -53.12
C MET A 46 -3.95 6.99 -53.02
N LYS A 47 -4.41 8.03 -52.31
CA LYS A 47 -5.83 8.33 -52.02
C LYS A 47 -6.54 7.16 -51.32
N GLN A 48 -5.80 6.38 -50.54
CA GLN A 48 -6.32 5.31 -49.70
C GLN A 48 -6.57 5.84 -48.28
N ASP A 49 -7.33 6.94 -48.16
CA ASP A 49 -7.52 7.65 -46.90
C ASP A 49 -8.15 6.76 -45.82
N GLN A 50 -9.10 5.88 -46.17
CA GLN A 50 -9.70 4.94 -45.23
C GLN A 50 -8.68 3.93 -44.68
N ALA A 51 -7.76 3.45 -45.52
CA ALA A 51 -6.71 2.52 -45.10
C ALA A 51 -5.66 3.24 -44.24
N ALA A 52 -5.32 4.48 -44.60
CA ALA A 52 -4.44 5.33 -43.81
C ALA A 52 -5.05 5.63 -42.43
N ASP A 53 -6.32 6.02 -42.37
CA ASP A 53 -7.04 6.30 -41.13
C ASP A 53 -7.12 5.04 -40.24
N THR A 54 -7.43 3.88 -40.83
CA THR A 54 -7.46 2.60 -40.09
C THR A 54 -6.08 2.25 -39.54
N LEU A 55 -5.01 2.39 -40.34
CA LEU A 55 -3.64 2.11 -39.91
C LEU A 55 -3.16 3.11 -38.84
N GLN A 56 -3.56 4.37 -38.94
CA GLN A 56 -3.26 5.40 -37.96
C GLN A 56 -3.97 5.13 -36.63
N ASP A 57 -5.26 4.79 -36.69
CA ASP A 57 -6.04 4.42 -35.50
C ASP A 57 -5.52 3.14 -34.83
N GLU A 58 -5.24 2.09 -35.61
CA GLU A 58 -4.83 0.78 -35.09
C GLU A 58 -3.37 0.72 -34.65
N LEU A 59 -2.42 1.30 -35.40
CA LEU A 59 -1.00 1.07 -35.12
C LEU A 59 -0.30 2.30 -34.54
N PHE A 60 -0.66 3.51 -35.00
CA PHE A 60 0.06 4.72 -34.59
C PHE A 60 -0.29 5.11 -33.15
N PHE A 61 -1.56 5.30 -32.85
CA PHE A 61 -1.96 5.69 -31.50
C PHE A 61 -1.68 4.61 -30.46
N ILE A 62 -1.88 3.33 -30.79
CA ILE A 62 -1.57 2.22 -29.87
C ILE A 62 -0.07 2.22 -29.53
N ASN A 63 0.81 2.31 -30.54
CA ASN A 63 2.27 2.29 -30.29
C ASN A 63 2.73 3.52 -29.49
N GLN A 64 2.24 4.71 -29.81
CA GLN A 64 2.57 5.93 -29.07
C GLN A 64 2.15 5.83 -27.61
N LEU A 65 0.90 5.39 -27.35
CA LEU A 65 0.39 5.20 -26.01
C LEU A 65 1.19 4.14 -25.24
N LYS A 66 1.50 2.99 -25.86
CA LYS A 66 2.36 1.96 -25.25
C LYS A 66 3.74 2.51 -24.91
N CYS A 67 4.38 3.26 -25.80
CA CYS A 67 5.71 3.84 -25.56
C CYS A 67 5.68 4.86 -24.41
N SER A 68 4.67 5.73 -24.37
CA SER A 68 4.45 6.71 -23.31
C SER A 68 4.24 6.04 -21.95
N LEU A 69 3.30 5.10 -21.89
CA LEU A 69 2.97 4.38 -20.65
C LEU A 69 4.12 3.47 -20.18
N LYS A 70 4.85 2.83 -21.09
CA LYS A 70 6.07 2.08 -20.76
C LYS A 70 7.09 2.98 -20.09
N LYS A 71 7.39 4.16 -20.68
CA LYS A 71 8.33 5.12 -20.08
C LYS A 71 7.84 5.62 -18.72
N LYS A 72 6.53 5.84 -18.55
CA LYS A 72 5.92 6.28 -17.29
C LYS A 72 5.99 5.24 -16.18
N TYR A 73 5.79 3.95 -16.49
CA TYR A 73 5.61 2.89 -15.48
C TYR A 73 6.75 1.87 -15.38
N GLN A 74 7.76 1.91 -16.25
CA GLN A 74 8.92 1.01 -16.18
C GLN A 74 9.73 1.15 -14.87
N SER A 75 9.60 2.31 -14.21
CA SER A 75 10.43 2.74 -13.10
C SER A 75 9.56 3.03 -11.88
N VAL A 76 9.97 2.50 -10.73
CA VAL A 76 9.33 2.76 -9.44
C VAL A 76 10.32 3.27 -8.41
N PHE A 77 9.82 4.08 -7.47
CA PHE A 77 10.60 4.66 -6.39
C PHE A 77 10.18 4.06 -5.06
N GLU A 78 11.14 3.46 -4.37
CA GLU A 78 10.96 2.99 -3.00
C GLU A 78 11.51 4.05 -2.03
N GLY A 79 10.65 5.01 -1.65
CA GLY A 79 11.02 6.13 -0.78
C GLY A 79 11.21 7.45 -1.53
N ILE A 80 12.29 8.18 -1.25
CA ILE A 80 12.52 9.52 -1.80
C ILE A 80 12.70 9.44 -3.32
N ALA A 81 11.69 9.86 -4.07
CA ALA A 81 11.63 9.77 -5.55
C ALA A 81 12.81 10.40 -6.31
N GLN A 82 13.58 11.30 -5.67
CA GLN A 82 14.70 11.99 -6.33
C GLN A 82 16.09 11.40 -6.01
N GLN A 83 16.21 10.44 -5.08
CA GLN A 83 17.46 9.70 -4.87
C GLN A 83 17.28 8.18 -4.93
N GLY A 84 16.06 7.66 -4.76
CA GLY A 84 15.83 6.22 -4.93
C GLY A 84 16.37 5.82 -6.29
N ASP A 85 17.36 4.91 -6.31
CA ASP A 85 17.78 4.24 -7.52
C ASP A 85 16.49 3.85 -8.23
N SER A 86 16.22 4.45 -9.38
CA SER A 86 15.01 4.13 -10.12
C SER A 86 15.11 2.66 -10.46
N THR A 87 14.40 1.83 -9.70
CA THR A 87 14.42 0.39 -9.90
C THR A 87 13.42 0.07 -10.97
N LEU A 88 13.84 -0.75 -11.92
CA LEU A 88 12.92 -1.32 -12.89
C LEU A 88 11.83 -2.07 -12.12
N LEU A 89 10.57 -1.73 -12.36
CA LEU A 89 9.44 -2.39 -11.72
C LEU A 89 9.55 -3.92 -11.87
N ASN A 90 9.87 -4.37 -13.08
CA ASN A 90 10.08 -5.79 -13.40
C ASN A 90 11.16 -6.50 -12.55
N LYS A 91 12.11 -5.77 -11.96
CA LYS A 91 13.18 -6.36 -11.12
C LYS A 91 12.69 -6.71 -9.72
N ILE A 92 11.80 -5.89 -9.16
CA ILE A 92 11.37 -6.00 -7.76
C ILE A 92 9.91 -6.43 -7.60
N TYR A 93 9.13 -6.36 -8.68
CA TYR A 93 7.71 -6.71 -8.66
C TYR A 93 7.52 -8.17 -8.27
N THR A 94 6.62 -8.38 -7.32
CA THR A 94 6.16 -9.68 -6.86
C THR A 94 4.65 -9.66 -7.00
N ASP A 95 4.09 -10.70 -7.61
CA ASP A 95 2.64 -10.79 -7.81
C ASP A 95 1.93 -10.75 -6.45
N LEU A 96 0.77 -10.10 -6.42
CA LEU A 96 -0.07 -10.04 -5.23
C LEU A 96 -1.05 -11.20 -5.22
N TYR A 97 -1.38 -11.70 -4.03
CA TYR A 97 -2.49 -12.62 -3.87
C TYR A 97 -3.82 -11.85 -3.95
N ILE A 98 -4.57 -12.08 -5.02
CA ILE A 98 -5.87 -11.45 -5.29
C ILE A 98 -6.94 -12.53 -5.28
N THR A 99 -8.06 -12.24 -4.63
CA THR A 99 -9.16 -13.19 -4.47
C THR A 99 -10.46 -12.59 -4.97
N GLN A 100 -11.37 -13.42 -5.48
CA GLN A 100 -12.72 -12.99 -5.81
C GLN A 100 -13.50 -12.74 -4.52
N GLY A 101 -14.02 -11.54 -4.34
CA GLY A 101 -14.76 -11.14 -3.15
C GLY A 101 -16.20 -11.63 -3.22
N ALA A 102 -16.68 -12.31 -2.18
CA ALA A 102 -18.07 -12.79 -2.09
C ALA A 102 -19.03 -11.82 -1.37
N SER A 103 -18.53 -10.79 -0.67
CA SER A 103 -19.37 -10.02 0.27
C SER A 103 -19.73 -8.60 -0.19
N GLU A 104 -21.04 -8.29 -0.14
CA GLU A 104 -21.61 -6.94 -0.23
C GLU A 104 -21.33 -6.09 1.01
N GLN A 105 -21.02 -6.71 2.15
CA GLN A 105 -20.75 -5.96 3.39
C GLN A 105 -19.44 -5.18 3.28
N VAL A 106 -19.55 -3.86 3.45
CA VAL A 106 -18.41 -2.96 3.59
C VAL A 106 -17.69 -3.33 4.88
N ASN A 107 -16.48 -3.87 4.77
CA ASN A 107 -15.65 -4.10 5.94
C ASN A 107 -15.17 -2.73 6.47
N THR A 108 -15.76 -2.30 7.59
CA THR A 108 -15.43 -1.04 8.27
C THR A 108 -14.29 -1.17 9.27
N GLU A 109 -13.75 -2.39 9.48
CA GLU A 109 -12.62 -2.62 10.38
C GLU A 109 -11.36 -1.88 9.92
N HIS A 110 -10.52 -1.52 10.88
CA HIS A 110 -9.22 -0.94 10.63
C HIS A 110 -8.33 -1.87 9.79
N GLU A 111 -7.45 -1.27 8.97
CA GLU A 111 -6.65 -2.00 7.98
C GLU A 111 -5.82 -3.14 8.59
N ILE A 112 -5.27 -2.91 9.78
CA ILE A 112 -4.50 -3.91 10.51
C ILE A 112 -5.34 -5.12 10.90
N ARG A 113 -6.59 -4.92 11.33
CA ARG A 113 -7.50 -6.03 11.63
C ARG A 113 -7.84 -6.83 10.39
N GLN A 114 -8.00 -6.17 9.25
CA GLN A 114 -8.26 -6.86 7.98
C GLN A 114 -7.08 -7.73 7.57
N ILE A 115 -5.85 -7.25 7.74
CA ILE A 115 -4.62 -8.01 7.45
C ILE A 115 -4.48 -9.19 8.40
N GLU A 116 -4.63 -8.94 9.70
CA GLU A 116 -4.56 -9.97 10.73
C GLU A 116 -5.67 -11.01 10.54
N ALA A 117 -6.87 -10.60 10.11
CA ALA A 117 -7.97 -11.51 9.80
C ALA A 117 -7.72 -12.29 8.51
N ALA A 118 -7.17 -11.65 7.48
CA ALA A 118 -6.81 -12.30 6.23
C ALA A 118 -5.71 -13.35 6.43
N SER A 119 -4.72 -13.10 7.29
CA SER A 119 -3.67 -14.08 7.61
C SER A 119 -4.20 -15.31 8.36
N ARG A 120 -5.43 -15.26 8.89
CA ARG A 120 -6.12 -16.37 9.55
C ARG A 120 -7.02 -17.19 8.63
N ARG A 121 -7.38 -16.67 7.45
CA ARG A 121 -8.31 -17.34 6.53
C ARG A 121 -7.60 -18.39 5.70
N HIS A 122 -8.29 -19.50 5.44
CA HIS A 122 -7.82 -20.53 4.54
C HIS A 122 -7.81 -20.06 3.09
N GLN A 123 -6.65 -20.15 2.43
CA GLN A 123 -6.50 -19.83 1.01
C GLN A 123 -7.37 -20.76 0.14
N SER A 124 -7.58 -22.02 0.55
CA SER A 124 -8.31 -23.02 -0.23
C SER A 124 -9.83 -22.78 -0.40
N LEU A 125 -10.43 -21.87 0.37
CA LEU A 125 -11.85 -21.52 0.22
C LEU A 125 -12.09 -20.35 -0.73
N GLU A 126 -11.04 -19.60 -1.06
CA GLU A 126 -11.13 -18.37 -1.86
C GLU A 126 -10.70 -18.66 -3.31
N ILE A 127 -11.43 -18.10 -4.28
CA ILE A 127 -11.03 -18.19 -5.69
C ILE A 127 -9.92 -17.19 -5.92
N GLN A 128 -8.70 -17.67 -6.14
CA GLN A 128 -7.59 -16.83 -6.56
C GLN A 128 -7.82 -16.34 -7.99
N VAL A 129 -7.60 -15.05 -8.22
CA VAL A 129 -7.72 -14.42 -9.53
C VAL A 129 -6.37 -13.77 -9.87
N GLU A 130 -5.73 -14.17 -10.95
CA GLU A 130 -4.54 -13.46 -11.42
C GLU A 130 -4.93 -12.11 -12.04
N CYS A 131 -4.08 -11.09 -11.88
CA CYS A 131 -4.38 -9.74 -12.37
C CYS A 131 -4.62 -9.69 -13.89
N LYS A 132 -3.98 -10.57 -14.67
CA LYS A 132 -4.20 -10.70 -16.13
C LYS A 132 -5.58 -11.29 -16.49
N HIS A 133 -6.21 -12.03 -15.59
CA HIS A 133 -7.49 -12.70 -15.82
C HIS A 133 -8.68 -11.94 -15.21
N LEU A 134 -8.49 -10.67 -14.79
CA LEU A 134 -9.55 -9.87 -14.13
C LEU A 134 -10.82 -9.75 -14.97
N PHE A 135 -10.70 -9.69 -16.29
CA PHE A 135 -11.81 -9.55 -17.24
C PHE A 135 -12.18 -10.85 -17.96
N GLU A 136 -11.59 -11.98 -17.58
CA GLU A 136 -11.97 -13.28 -18.13
C GLU A 136 -13.16 -13.83 -17.35
N ALA A 137 -14.27 -14.03 -18.05
CA ALA A 137 -15.46 -14.68 -17.50
C ALA A 137 -15.20 -16.19 -17.40
N ALA A 138 -15.62 -16.81 -16.29
CA ALA A 138 -15.74 -18.26 -16.27
C ALA A 138 -16.81 -18.70 -17.29
N GLU A 139 -16.82 -19.97 -17.71
CA GLU A 139 -17.80 -20.50 -18.70
C GLU A 139 -19.28 -20.24 -18.32
N GLN A 140 -19.56 -19.92 -17.06
CA GLN A 140 -20.89 -19.68 -16.50
C GLN A 140 -21.21 -18.20 -16.19
N ASP A 141 -20.23 -17.29 -16.28
CA ASP A 141 -20.41 -15.88 -15.91
C ASP A 141 -20.92 -15.01 -17.08
N GLU A 142 -21.68 -13.96 -16.77
CA GLU A 142 -21.96 -12.88 -17.72
C GLU A 142 -20.67 -12.16 -18.16
N GLN A 143 -20.71 -11.43 -19.27
CA GLN A 143 -19.57 -10.65 -19.75
C GLN A 143 -19.14 -9.64 -18.68
N ILE A 144 -17.90 -9.73 -18.22
CA ILE A 144 -17.36 -8.82 -17.19
C ILE A 144 -16.90 -7.53 -17.85
N ARG A 145 -17.56 -6.43 -17.48
CA ARG A 145 -17.23 -5.09 -17.94
C ARG A 145 -16.55 -4.28 -16.85
N THR A 146 -17.08 -4.28 -15.63
CA THR A 146 -16.60 -3.50 -14.50
C THR A 146 -16.04 -4.40 -13.41
N VAL A 147 -14.76 -4.23 -13.11
CA VAL A 147 -14.06 -4.90 -12.01
C VAL A 147 -13.74 -3.87 -10.93
N LEU A 148 -14.18 -4.11 -9.69
CA LEU A 148 -13.75 -3.34 -8.53
C LEU A 148 -12.75 -4.18 -7.72
N THR A 149 -11.53 -3.67 -7.55
CA THR A 149 -10.50 -4.28 -6.71
C THR A 149 -10.31 -3.48 -5.44
N LYS A 150 -10.70 -4.05 -4.30
CA LYS A 150 -10.49 -3.45 -2.99
C LYS A 150 -9.21 -3.97 -2.33
N GLY A 151 -8.65 -3.17 -1.43
CA GLY A 151 -7.52 -3.59 -0.59
C GLY A 151 -7.08 -2.46 0.34
N VAL A 152 -6.46 -2.80 1.46
CA VAL A 152 -5.99 -1.83 2.45
C VAL A 152 -4.91 -0.87 1.90
N ALA A 153 -4.56 0.20 2.62
CA ALA A 153 -3.46 1.06 2.23
C ALA A 153 -2.15 0.27 2.06
N GLY A 154 -1.29 0.75 1.17
CA GLY A 154 0.04 0.15 0.94
C GLY A 154 0.06 -1.29 0.43
N ILE A 155 -1.10 -1.93 0.21
CA ILE A 155 -1.19 -3.35 -0.16
C ILE A 155 -0.70 -3.62 -1.59
N GLY A 156 -0.48 -2.57 -2.40
CA GLY A 156 0.06 -2.70 -3.77
C GLY A 156 -0.95 -2.49 -4.90
N LYS A 157 -2.12 -1.86 -4.64
CA LYS A 157 -3.14 -1.56 -5.67
C LYS A 157 -2.57 -0.80 -6.87
N SER A 158 -2.02 0.39 -6.64
CA SER A 158 -1.45 1.22 -7.71
C SER A 158 -0.23 0.57 -8.38
N VAL A 159 0.60 -0.16 -7.63
CA VAL A 159 1.75 -0.90 -8.20
C VAL A 159 1.27 -2.02 -9.13
N SER A 160 0.14 -2.66 -8.82
CA SER A 160 -0.47 -3.68 -9.70
C SER A 160 -1.02 -3.06 -10.98
N VAL A 161 -1.66 -1.89 -10.89
CA VAL A 161 -2.07 -1.12 -12.07
C VAL A 161 -0.88 -0.77 -12.95
N GLN A 162 0.21 -0.27 -12.35
CA GLN A 162 1.44 0.06 -13.08
C GLN A 162 2.02 -1.17 -13.79
N LYS A 163 2.06 -2.31 -13.10
CA LYS A 163 2.54 -3.57 -13.68
C LYS A 163 1.66 -4.05 -14.83
N PHE A 164 0.34 -4.07 -14.63
CA PHE A 164 -0.62 -4.48 -15.66
C PHE A 164 -0.45 -3.66 -16.94
N VAL A 165 -0.35 -2.34 -16.80
CA VAL A 165 -0.13 -1.43 -17.93
C VAL A 165 1.25 -1.65 -18.57
N LEU A 166 2.30 -1.86 -17.76
CA LEU A 166 3.65 -2.11 -18.26
C LEU A 166 3.72 -3.40 -19.09
N ASP A 167 3.12 -4.49 -18.61
CA ASP A 167 3.11 -5.77 -19.32
C ASP A 167 2.30 -5.69 -20.63
N TRP A 168 1.18 -4.96 -20.62
CA TRP A 168 0.43 -4.65 -21.84
C TRP A 168 1.26 -3.83 -22.83
N ALA A 169 1.96 -2.80 -22.35
CA ALA A 169 2.79 -1.92 -23.17
C ALA A 169 4.02 -2.63 -23.75
N GLU A 170 4.56 -3.61 -23.02
CA GLU A 170 5.65 -4.47 -23.47
C GLU A 170 5.21 -5.60 -24.39
N GLY A 171 3.90 -5.80 -24.59
CA GLY A 171 3.38 -6.84 -25.47
C GLY A 171 3.30 -8.23 -24.83
N LYS A 172 3.40 -8.33 -23.50
CA LYS A 172 3.46 -9.61 -22.77
C LYS A 172 2.09 -10.19 -22.48
N GLU A 173 1.17 -9.36 -22.00
CA GLU A 173 -0.14 -9.78 -21.48
C GLU A 173 -1.27 -8.87 -22.01
N ASN A 174 -2.53 -9.33 -21.95
CA ASN A 174 -3.73 -8.56 -22.28
C ASN A 174 -3.73 -7.88 -23.67
N GLN A 175 -3.13 -8.52 -24.69
CA GLN A 175 -3.02 -7.97 -26.05
C GLN A 175 -4.35 -7.96 -26.83
N ASP A 176 -5.40 -8.56 -26.26
CA ASP A 176 -6.77 -8.40 -26.71
C ASP A 176 -7.32 -6.99 -26.45
N ILE A 177 -6.73 -6.23 -25.51
CA ILE A 177 -7.09 -4.84 -25.22
C ILE A 177 -6.28 -3.89 -26.12
N SER A 178 -6.97 -3.06 -26.89
CA SER A 178 -6.38 -2.13 -27.84
C SER A 178 -5.86 -0.85 -27.17
N PHE A 179 -6.57 -0.31 -26.19
CA PHE A 179 -6.20 0.92 -25.47
C PHE A 179 -6.42 0.76 -23.97
N ILE A 180 -5.44 1.18 -23.17
CA ILE A 180 -5.56 1.28 -21.73
C ILE A 180 -5.35 2.73 -21.31
N PHE A 181 -6.30 3.29 -20.57
CA PHE A 181 -6.26 4.65 -20.04
C PHE A 181 -6.28 4.65 -18.51
N PRO A 182 -5.10 4.68 -17.85
CA PRO A 182 -5.01 4.84 -16.41
C PRO A 182 -5.33 6.27 -15.98
N LEU A 183 -6.38 6.44 -15.20
CA LEU A 183 -6.86 7.72 -14.71
C LEU A 183 -6.87 7.70 -13.17
N PRO A 184 -5.78 8.10 -12.50
CA PRO A 184 -5.74 8.19 -11.05
C PRO A 184 -6.68 9.29 -10.54
N PHE A 185 -7.54 8.99 -9.56
CA PHE A 185 -8.45 9.98 -8.97
C PHE A 185 -7.72 11.20 -8.40
N ARG A 186 -6.53 10.96 -7.86
CA ARG A 186 -5.59 12.00 -7.41
C ARG A 186 -5.37 13.10 -8.43
N GLU A 187 -5.10 12.71 -9.67
CA GLU A 187 -4.83 13.63 -10.78
C GLU A 187 -6.14 14.18 -11.36
N MET A 188 -7.20 13.37 -11.41
CA MET A 188 -8.51 13.78 -11.91
C MET A 188 -9.19 14.85 -11.02
N ASN A 189 -9.05 14.78 -9.69
CA ASN A 189 -9.59 15.77 -8.76
C ASN A 189 -9.12 17.19 -9.07
N LEU A 190 -7.94 17.35 -9.69
CA LEU A 190 -7.40 18.66 -10.08
C LEU A 190 -8.28 19.36 -11.12
N LYS A 191 -9.09 18.59 -11.85
CA LYS A 191 -9.95 19.01 -12.98
C LYS A 191 -11.44 19.07 -12.63
N GLU A 192 -11.79 19.04 -11.35
CA GLU A 192 -13.17 19.00 -10.85
C GLU A 192 -14.03 20.20 -11.32
N LYS A 193 -13.44 21.41 -11.38
CA LYS A 193 -14.17 22.65 -11.65
C LYS A 193 -14.49 22.89 -13.14
N GLU A 194 -13.92 22.12 -14.04
CA GLU A 194 -14.04 22.33 -15.48
C GLU A 194 -15.13 21.43 -16.09
N ARG A 195 -15.99 22.00 -16.93
CA ARG A 195 -16.87 21.21 -17.81
C ARG A 195 -16.06 20.75 -19.01
N GLN A 196 -16.00 19.45 -19.23
CA GLN A 196 -15.19 18.84 -20.27
C GLN A 196 -15.85 17.57 -20.81
N SER A 197 -15.38 17.13 -21.97
CA SER A 197 -15.82 15.88 -22.58
C SER A 197 -14.85 14.76 -22.25
N LEU A 198 -15.28 13.49 -22.34
CA LEU A 198 -14.39 12.35 -22.12
C LEU A 198 -13.22 12.37 -23.12
N LYS A 199 -13.48 12.76 -24.37
CA LYS A 199 -12.42 12.91 -25.39
C LYS A 199 -11.36 13.94 -24.97
N TYR A 200 -11.80 15.07 -24.43
CA TYR A 200 -10.89 16.11 -23.95
C TYR A 200 -10.11 15.64 -22.72
N LEU A 201 -10.79 14.99 -21.76
CA LEU A 201 -10.17 14.41 -20.58
C LEU A 201 -9.01 13.46 -20.96
N ILE A 202 -9.27 12.51 -21.86
CA ILE A 202 -8.24 11.57 -22.34
C ILE A 202 -7.08 12.31 -23.00
N THR A 203 -7.35 13.28 -23.87
CA THR A 203 -6.30 14.05 -24.57
C THR A 203 -5.44 14.86 -23.60
N GLN A 204 -5.98 15.30 -22.45
CA GLN A 204 -5.21 16.00 -21.44
C GLN A 204 -4.24 15.09 -20.68
N PHE A 205 -4.66 13.86 -20.36
CA PHE A 205 -3.81 12.87 -19.68
C PHE A 205 -2.83 12.18 -20.64
N PHE A 206 -3.24 12.01 -21.89
CA PHE A 206 -2.51 11.31 -22.94
C PHE A 206 -2.49 12.14 -24.23
N PRO A 207 -1.70 13.23 -24.28
CA PRO A 207 -1.61 14.11 -25.45
C PRO A 207 -1.28 13.37 -26.75
N GLU A 208 -0.57 12.25 -26.67
CA GLU A 208 -0.25 11.34 -27.78
C GLU A 208 -1.49 10.74 -28.46
N THR A 209 -2.63 10.70 -27.78
CA THR A 209 -3.91 10.22 -28.35
C THR A 209 -4.77 11.34 -28.94
N LYS A 210 -4.21 12.55 -29.10
CA LYS A 210 -4.91 13.69 -29.70
C LYS A 210 -5.34 13.36 -31.13
N GLY A 211 -6.65 13.31 -31.35
CA GLY A 211 -7.26 12.98 -32.64
C GLY A 211 -7.89 11.59 -32.69
N LEU A 212 -7.53 10.69 -31.76
CA LEU A 212 -8.14 9.38 -31.61
C LEU A 212 -9.66 9.51 -31.47
N ASN A 213 -10.39 8.69 -32.22
CA ASN A 213 -11.84 8.66 -32.18
C ASN A 213 -12.37 7.32 -31.67
N LEU A 214 -12.58 7.23 -30.35
CA LEU A 214 -13.06 6.03 -29.67
C LEU A 214 -14.46 5.58 -30.11
N THR A 215 -15.27 6.43 -30.75
CA THR A 215 -16.63 6.06 -31.19
C THR A 215 -16.69 5.48 -32.60
N ARG A 216 -15.68 5.70 -33.45
CA ARG A 216 -15.69 5.26 -34.85
C ARG A 216 -15.47 3.76 -35.03
N SER A 217 -14.82 3.13 -34.05
CA SER A 217 -14.36 1.76 -34.13
C SER A 217 -15.00 0.94 -33.02
N THR A 218 -16.04 0.17 -33.36
CA THR A 218 -16.54 -0.92 -32.49
C THR A 218 -15.53 -2.06 -32.36
N ARG A 219 -14.34 -1.95 -33.01
CA ARG A 219 -13.29 -2.96 -33.00
C ARG A 219 -12.33 -2.82 -31.83
N PHE A 220 -12.20 -1.63 -31.25
CA PHE A 220 -11.25 -1.41 -30.16
C PHE A 220 -11.84 -1.85 -28.83
N LYS A 221 -11.17 -2.79 -28.18
CA LYS A 221 -11.39 -3.08 -26.76
C LYS A 221 -10.62 -2.04 -25.95
N VAL A 222 -11.36 -1.19 -25.22
CA VAL A 222 -10.79 -0.08 -24.44
C VAL A 222 -10.97 -0.38 -22.96
N LEU A 223 -9.92 -0.18 -22.17
CA LEU A 223 -9.95 -0.29 -20.72
C LEU A 223 -9.66 1.07 -20.07
N PHE A 224 -10.56 1.53 -19.20
CA PHE A 224 -10.30 2.63 -18.28
C PHE A 224 -9.92 2.07 -16.92
N ILE A 225 -8.79 2.51 -16.36
CA ILE A 225 -8.39 2.13 -15.01
C ILE A 225 -8.55 3.35 -14.09
N LEU A 226 -9.56 3.33 -13.23
CA LEU A 226 -9.84 4.38 -12.25
C LEU A 226 -9.14 4.05 -10.93
N ASP A 227 -7.89 4.51 -10.78
CA ASP A 227 -7.03 4.16 -9.64
C ASP A 227 -7.26 5.09 -8.44
N GLY A 228 -7.51 4.51 -7.26
CA GLY A 228 -7.59 5.24 -5.99
C GLY A 228 -8.94 5.91 -5.70
N LEU A 229 -10.06 5.19 -5.83
CA LEU A 229 -11.41 5.72 -5.55
C LEU A 229 -11.58 6.32 -4.14
N ASP A 230 -10.83 5.84 -3.16
CA ASP A 230 -10.78 6.43 -1.81
C ASP A 230 -10.27 7.88 -1.79
N GLU A 231 -9.52 8.27 -2.81
CA GLU A 231 -9.03 9.64 -3.00
C GLU A 231 -10.03 10.52 -3.77
N CYS A 232 -11.14 9.97 -4.28
CA CYS A 232 -12.14 10.71 -5.05
C CYS A 232 -12.94 11.69 -4.17
N ARG A 233 -12.96 12.96 -4.57
CA ARG A 233 -13.73 14.03 -3.88
C ARG A 233 -15.10 14.28 -4.46
N LEU A 234 -15.34 13.80 -5.66
CA LEU A 234 -16.62 13.96 -6.34
C LEU A 234 -17.70 13.20 -5.58
N PRO A 235 -18.94 13.71 -5.56
CA PRO A 235 -20.04 13.03 -4.89
C PRO A 235 -20.37 11.67 -5.53
N LEU A 236 -20.00 11.45 -6.80
CA LEU A 236 -20.34 10.29 -7.61
C LEU A 236 -21.84 10.01 -7.55
N ASN A 237 -22.65 11.02 -7.90
CA ASN A 237 -24.10 10.95 -7.75
C ASN A 237 -24.75 10.09 -8.84
N PHE A 238 -24.65 8.76 -8.73
CA PHE A 238 -25.22 7.82 -9.68
C PHE A 238 -26.74 8.01 -9.86
N ALA A 239 -27.50 8.39 -8.83
CA ALA A 239 -28.95 8.53 -8.96
C ALA A 239 -29.38 9.88 -9.56
N GLY A 240 -28.68 10.97 -9.23
CA GLY A 240 -29.09 12.33 -9.59
C GLY A 240 -28.41 12.93 -10.82
N ASN A 241 -27.34 12.34 -11.34
CA ASN A 241 -26.63 12.89 -12.49
C ASN A 241 -27.39 12.72 -13.81
N GLU A 242 -27.26 13.72 -14.68
CA GLU A 242 -27.79 13.68 -16.04
C GLU A 242 -27.15 12.54 -16.87
N THR A 243 -27.91 11.99 -17.82
CA THR A 243 -27.40 10.93 -18.71
C THR A 243 -26.57 11.54 -19.83
N CYS A 244 -25.30 11.15 -19.93
CA CYS A 244 -24.39 11.55 -21.00
C CYS A 244 -23.97 10.33 -21.81
N ARG A 245 -24.22 10.36 -23.13
CA ARG A 245 -23.88 9.27 -24.07
C ARG A 245 -22.82 9.64 -25.11
N ASP A 246 -22.60 10.93 -25.31
CA ASP A 246 -21.67 11.44 -26.31
C ASP A 246 -20.31 11.77 -25.68
N VAL A 247 -19.26 11.15 -26.22
CA VAL A 247 -17.86 11.37 -25.79
C VAL A 247 -17.36 12.80 -26.03
N SER A 248 -18.05 13.58 -26.85
CA SER A 248 -17.69 14.96 -27.21
C SER A 248 -18.45 16.02 -26.40
N SER A 249 -19.47 15.62 -25.64
CA SER A 249 -20.31 16.52 -24.87
C SER A 249 -19.62 16.98 -23.59
N ALA A 250 -19.59 18.30 -23.36
CA ALA A 250 -18.92 18.91 -22.21
C ALA A 250 -19.83 18.92 -20.96
N VAL A 251 -19.52 18.08 -19.99
CA VAL A 251 -20.26 17.91 -18.73
C VAL A 251 -19.30 17.97 -17.54
N SER A 252 -19.81 17.94 -16.32
CA SER A 252 -18.92 17.88 -15.15
C SER A 252 -18.20 16.54 -15.09
N LEU A 253 -17.04 16.51 -14.41
CA LEU A 253 -16.28 15.28 -14.21
C LEU A 253 -17.11 14.19 -13.49
N ASP A 254 -17.95 14.60 -12.53
CA ASP A 254 -18.86 13.71 -11.82
C ASP A 254 -19.87 13.02 -12.76
N VAL A 255 -20.45 13.78 -13.69
CA VAL A 255 -21.35 13.26 -14.73
C VAL A 255 -20.60 12.35 -15.70
N LEU A 256 -19.37 12.69 -16.10
CA LEU A 256 -18.56 11.83 -16.97
C LEU A 256 -18.30 10.47 -16.33
N LEU A 257 -17.79 10.45 -15.09
CA LEU A 257 -17.38 9.21 -14.42
C LEU A 257 -18.58 8.32 -14.11
N THR A 258 -19.68 8.88 -13.60
CA THR A 258 -20.89 8.11 -13.31
C THR A 258 -21.50 7.50 -14.58
N ASN A 259 -21.53 8.23 -15.71
CA ASN A 259 -22.02 7.69 -16.97
C ASN A 259 -21.07 6.68 -17.62
N LEU A 260 -19.75 6.86 -17.46
CA LEU A 260 -18.76 5.86 -17.89
C LEU A 260 -18.95 4.57 -17.10
N ILE A 261 -19.02 4.64 -15.76
CA ILE A 261 -19.17 3.46 -14.90
C ILE A 261 -20.49 2.73 -15.17
N LYS A 262 -21.62 3.46 -15.32
CA LYS A 262 -22.91 2.87 -15.69
C LYS A 262 -22.98 2.26 -17.09
N GLY A 263 -22.03 2.58 -17.98
CA GLY A 263 -22.07 2.16 -19.38
C GLY A 263 -22.97 3.00 -20.29
N ASN A 264 -23.45 4.15 -19.83
CA ASN A 264 -24.11 5.13 -20.70
C ASN A 264 -23.12 5.75 -21.70
N LEU A 265 -21.88 5.96 -21.25
CA LEU A 265 -20.78 6.48 -22.03
C LEU A 265 -19.79 5.34 -22.32
N LEU A 266 -19.51 5.08 -23.61
CA LEU A 266 -18.69 3.95 -24.07
C LEU A 266 -19.13 2.59 -23.45
N PRO A 267 -20.32 2.07 -23.81
CA PRO A 267 -20.87 0.84 -23.22
C PRO A 267 -19.95 -0.38 -23.37
N SER A 268 -19.17 -0.48 -24.45
CA SER A 268 -18.24 -1.59 -24.69
C SER A 268 -16.90 -1.47 -23.97
N ALA A 269 -16.63 -0.35 -23.30
CA ALA A 269 -15.38 -0.15 -22.58
C ALA A 269 -15.36 -0.95 -21.27
N LEU A 270 -14.25 -1.60 -21.01
CA LEU A 270 -13.93 -2.21 -19.73
C LEU A 270 -13.54 -1.14 -18.71
N ILE A 271 -13.84 -1.41 -17.44
CA ILE A 271 -13.54 -0.52 -16.34
C ILE A 271 -12.90 -1.33 -15.22
N TRP A 272 -11.72 -0.91 -14.79
CA TRP A 272 -11.08 -1.42 -13.58
C TRP A 272 -11.02 -0.29 -12.56
N ILE A 273 -11.62 -0.46 -11.39
CA ILE A 273 -11.60 0.51 -10.30
C ILE A 273 -10.78 -0.07 -9.16
N THR A 274 -9.85 0.68 -8.60
CA THR A 274 -9.16 0.29 -7.36
C THR A 274 -9.61 1.17 -6.20
N SER A 275 -9.75 0.59 -5.01
CA SER A 275 -10.23 1.34 -3.84
C SER A 275 -9.78 0.74 -2.50
N ARG A 276 -9.85 1.53 -1.43
CA ARG A 276 -9.96 0.96 -0.08
C ARG A 276 -11.36 0.38 0.14
N PRO A 277 -11.50 -0.66 1.00
CA PRO A 277 -12.80 -1.22 1.35
C PRO A 277 -13.85 -0.17 1.79
N ALA A 278 -13.43 0.83 2.57
CA ALA A 278 -14.32 1.88 3.07
C ALA A 278 -14.92 2.80 1.99
N ALA A 279 -14.27 2.92 0.82
CA ALA A 279 -14.73 3.76 -0.28
C ALA A 279 -15.41 2.96 -1.41
N ALA A 280 -15.37 1.63 -1.35
CA ALA A 280 -16.01 0.75 -2.33
C ALA A 280 -17.52 1.01 -2.45
N SER A 281 -18.18 1.37 -1.35
CA SER A 281 -19.62 1.67 -1.30
C SER A 281 -20.05 2.92 -2.07
N LYS A 282 -19.10 3.76 -2.51
CA LYS A 282 -19.41 4.88 -3.42
C LYS A 282 -19.88 4.40 -4.79
N ILE A 283 -19.55 3.17 -5.18
CA ILE A 283 -20.01 2.56 -6.43
C ILE A 283 -21.18 1.64 -6.12
N PRO A 284 -22.36 1.86 -6.72
CA PRO A 284 -23.49 0.96 -6.59
C PRO A 284 -23.14 -0.47 -7.05
N ALA A 285 -23.63 -1.49 -6.32
CA ALA A 285 -23.32 -2.89 -6.59
C ALA A 285 -23.81 -3.36 -7.97
N ASP A 286 -24.91 -2.79 -8.46
CA ASP A 286 -25.48 -3.02 -9.80
C ASP A 286 -24.58 -2.50 -10.95
N CYS A 287 -23.56 -1.70 -10.63
CA CYS A 287 -22.56 -1.25 -11.60
C CYS A 287 -21.28 -2.11 -11.62
N ILE A 288 -21.17 -3.13 -10.75
CA ILE A 288 -19.96 -3.94 -10.55
C ILE A 288 -20.26 -5.39 -10.95
N ASP A 289 -19.60 -5.88 -11.99
CA ASP A 289 -19.77 -7.28 -12.44
C ASP A 289 -18.88 -8.23 -11.65
N ARG A 290 -17.69 -7.76 -11.23
CA ARG A 290 -16.76 -8.56 -10.43
C ARG A 290 -16.11 -7.75 -9.33
N LEU A 291 -16.26 -8.24 -8.10
CA LEU A 291 -15.55 -7.72 -6.93
C LEU A 291 -14.31 -8.59 -6.66
N THR A 292 -13.15 -7.96 -6.47
CA THR A 292 -11.90 -8.62 -6.11
C THR A 292 -11.26 -7.94 -4.91
N GLU A 293 -10.46 -8.67 -4.15
CA GLU A 293 -9.74 -8.17 -2.98
C GLU A 293 -8.26 -8.58 -3.05
N ILE A 294 -7.39 -7.58 -2.98
CA ILE A 294 -5.94 -7.78 -2.83
C ILE A 294 -5.65 -8.07 -1.35
N ARG A 295 -5.14 -9.26 -1.06
CA ARG A 295 -4.73 -9.70 0.28
C ARG A 295 -3.29 -9.34 0.62
N GLY A 296 -2.50 -8.94 -0.38
CA GLY A 296 -1.07 -8.66 -0.24
C GLY A 296 -0.23 -9.88 -0.59
N PHE A 297 0.91 -10.06 0.08
CA PHE A 297 1.80 -11.20 -0.15
C PHE A 297 1.40 -12.42 0.69
N ASN A 298 1.28 -13.58 0.07
CA ASN A 298 1.31 -14.85 0.80
C ASN A 298 2.74 -15.16 1.28
N ASP A 299 2.91 -16.23 2.06
CA ASP A 299 4.21 -16.53 2.69
C ASP A 299 5.35 -16.76 1.69
N ALA A 300 5.06 -17.39 0.54
CA ALA A 300 6.03 -17.57 -0.53
C ALA A 300 6.41 -16.24 -1.19
N GLN A 301 5.42 -15.38 -1.46
CA GLN A 301 5.60 -14.06 -2.06
C GLN A 301 6.37 -13.10 -1.13
N LYS A 302 6.20 -13.20 0.19
CA LYS A 302 7.01 -12.46 1.16
C LYS A 302 8.50 -12.71 0.93
N GLU A 303 8.89 -13.99 0.89
CA GLU A 303 10.28 -14.37 0.67
C GLU A 303 10.78 -13.99 -0.73
N GLU A 304 9.94 -14.19 -1.75
CA GLU A 304 10.24 -13.81 -3.14
C GLU A 304 10.57 -12.32 -3.24
N TYR A 305 9.76 -11.46 -2.62
CA TYR A 305 9.99 -10.03 -2.59
C TYR A 305 11.36 -9.68 -1.99
N PHE A 306 11.70 -10.23 -0.82
CA PHE A 306 13.00 -9.98 -0.19
C PHE A 306 14.17 -10.47 -1.05
N ARG A 307 14.04 -11.64 -1.69
CA ARG A 307 15.06 -12.20 -2.60
C ARG A 307 15.24 -11.39 -3.88
N LYS A 308 14.16 -10.83 -4.45
CA LYS A 308 14.20 -9.97 -5.64
C LYS A 308 14.80 -8.61 -5.35
N ARG A 309 14.41 -8.01 -4.22
CA ARG A 309 14.87 -6.69 -3.80
C ARG A 309 16.36 -6.68 -3.45
N LEU A 310 16.83 -7.70 -2.72
CA LEU A 310 18.18 -7.73 -2.17
C LEU A 310 19.11 -8.48 -3.13
N THR A 311 20.15 -7.79 -3.60
CA THR A 311 21.12 -8.40 -4.53
C THR A 311 21.95 -9.51 -3.86
N ASP A 312 22.24 -9.37 -2.57
CA ASP A 312 22.93 -10.38 -1.76
C ASP A 312 21.92 -11.37 -1.16
N GLN A 313 21.99 -12.62 -1.62
CA GLN A 313 21.09 -13.69 -1.18
C GLN A 313 21.35 -14.15 0.27
N ASN A 314 22.55 -13.92 0.82
CA ASN A 314 22.82 -14.19 2.23
C ASN A 314 22.14 -13.13 3.11
N GLN A 315 22.22 -11.85 2.73
CA GLN A 315 21.46 -10.78 3.40
C GLN A 315 19.96 -11.03 3.29
N ALA A 316 19.47 -11.47 2.13
CA ALA A 316 18.05 -11.81 1.96
C ALA A 316 17.62 -12.90 2.95
N ARG A 317 18.42 -13.97 3.08
CA ARG A 317 18.13 -15.05 4.03
C ARG A 317 18.13 -14.56 5.48
N GLU A 318 19.15 -13.82 5.89
CA GLU A 318 19.24 -13.30 7.27
C GLU A 318 18.05 -12.39 7.62
N ILE A 319 17.60 -11.55 6.68
CA ILE A 319 16.43 -10.68 6.86
C ILE A 319 15.14 -11.50 6.94
N ILE A 320 14.96 -12.50 6.07
CA ILE A 320 13.79 -13.38 6.10
C ILE A 320 13.73 -14.13 7.43
N ASP A 321 14.85 -14.70 7.88
CA ASP A 321 14.93 -15.44 9.14
C ASP A 321 14.63 -14.53 10.34
N HIS A 322 15.16 -13.30 10.34
CA HIS A 322 14.86 -12.31 11.39
C HIS A 322 13.38 -11.93 11.44
N ILE A 323 12.75 -11.71 10.27
CA ILE A 323 11.32 -11.37 10.21
C ILE A 323 10.46 -12.53 10.71
N LYS A 324 10.79 -13.79 10.33
CA LYS A 324 10.08 -14.99 10.80
C LYS A 324 10.19 -15.19 12.31
N GLN A 325 11.29 -14.76 12.94
CA GLN A 325 11.44 -14.83 14.40
C GLN A 325 10.44 -13.93 15.16
N SER A 326 9.91 -12.87 14.53
CA SER A 326 8.91 -12.00 15.14
C SER A 326 7.56 -12.13 14.44
N LYS A 327 6.60 -12.78 15.11
CA LYS A 327 5.27 -13.00 14.55
C LYS A 327 4.58 -11.70 14.12
N SER A 328 4.72 -10.64 14.91
CA SER A 328 4.15 -9.32 14.60
C SER A 328 4.73 -8.75 13.29
N LEU A 329 6.06 -8.83 13.10
CA LEU A 329 6.71 -8.37 11.87
C LEU A 329 6.32 -9.26 10.68
N PHE A 330 6.27 -10.58 10.87
CA PHE A 330 5.94 -11.52 9.80
C PHE A 330 4.51 -11.36 9.28
N ILE A 331 3.52 -11.12 10.16
CA ILE A 331 2.14 -10.83 9.77
C ILE A 331 2.07 -9.50 9.02
N MET A 332 2.75 -8.47 9.51
CA MET A 332 2.75 -7.17 8.85
C MET A 332 3.39 -7.21 7.45
N CYS A 333 4.25 -8.19 7.15
CA CYS A 333 4.82 -8.41 5.81
C CYS A 333 3.80 -8.93 4.78
N HIS A 334 2.53 -9.13 5.13
CA HIS A 334 1.48 -9.20 4.11
C HIS A 334 1.38 -7.87 3.33
N ILE A 335 1.71 -6.73 3.95
CA ILE A 335 1.72 -5.42 3.30
C ILE A 335 3.06 -5.19 2.58
N PRO A 336 3.08 -5.01 1.24
CA PRO A 336 4.31 -4.75 0.50
C PRO A 336 5.09 -3.53 0.98
N VAL A 337 4.41 -2.44 1.36
CA VAL A 337 5.08 -1.25 1.95
C VAL A 337 5.81 -1.60 3.25
N PHE A 338 5.26 -2.51 4.07
CA PHE A 338 5.95 -2.94 5.27
C PHE A 338 7.12 -3.88 4.97
N CYS A 339 7.03 -4.73 3.94
CA CYS A 339 8.20 -5.47 3.45
C CYS A 339 9.33 -4.54 3.02
N TRP A 340 8.99 -3.46 2.31
CA TRP A 340 9.95 -2.42 1.93
C TRP A 340 10.62 -1.77 3.15
N ILE A 341 9.82 -1.31 4.13
CA ILE A 341 10.32 -0.73 5.38
C ILE A 341 11.26 -1.72 6.08
N SER A 342 10.81 -2.97 6.27
CA SER A 342 11.59 -4.01 6.94
C SER A 342 12.91 -4.29 6.24
N ALA A 343 12.88 -4.44 4.90
CA ALA A 343 14.09 -4.66 4.13
C ALA A 343 15.06 -3.48 4.23
N THR A 344 14.55 -2.25 4.17
CA THR A 344 15.36 -1.03 4.23
C THR A 344 16.06 -0.90 5.58
N VAL A 345 15.30 -1.07 6.67
CA VAL A 345 15.82 -0.97 8.04
C VAL A 345 16.83 -2.07 8.33
N LEU A 346 16.48 -3.32 8.06
CA LEU A 346 17.33 -4.47 8.40
C LEU A 346 18.59 -4.48 7.53
N GLN A 347 18.50 -4.17 6.23
CA GLN A 347 19.68 -4.04 5.37
C GLN A 347 20.63 -2.94 5.87
N ASN A 348 20.09 -1.80 6.32
CA ASN A 348 20.91 -0.73 6.88
C ASN A 348 21.63 -1.16 8.17
N ILE A 349 20.93 -1.86 9.07
CA ILE A 349 21.52 -2.40 10.30
C ILE A 349 22.64 -3.41 9.99
N LEU A 350 22.42 -4.33 9.03
CA LEU A 350 23.45 -5.29 8.61
C LEU A 350 24.68 -4.59 8.02
N LYS A 351 24.49 -3.58 7.16
CA LYS A 351 25.59 -2.77 6.62
C LYS A 351 26.39 -2.07 7.73
N LEU A 352 25.72 -1.57 8.77
CA LEU A 352 26.38 -0.93 9.92
C LEU A 352 27.16 -1.95 10.77
N LYS A 353 26.57 -3.11 11.05
CA LYS A 353 27.23 -4.22 11.77
C LYS A 353 28.49 -4.71 11.06
N HIS A 354 28.49 -4.75 9.72
CA HIS A 354 29.69 -5.13 8.97
C HIS A 354 30.78 -4.05 8.95
N ARG A 355 30.42 -2.76 9.05
CA ARG A 355 31.38 -1.64 9.05
C ARG A 355 32.00 -1.40 10.42
N ALA A 356 31.22 -1.55 11.49
CA ALA A 356 31.70 -1.41 12.85
C ALA A 356 32.25 -2.76 13.33
N HIS A 357 33.58 -2.95 13.31
CA HIS A 357 34.23 -4.07 14.01
C HIS A 357 34.12 -3.97 15.56
N ALA A 358 33.11 -3.28 16.10
CA ALA A 358 33.08 -2.86 17.50
C ALA A 358 31.67 -2.95 18.11
N GLU A 359 31.58 -3.82 19.11
CA GLU A 359 30.77 -3.92 20.35
C GLU A 359 29.52 -3.05 20.63
N THR A 360 29.16 -2.02 19.87
CA THR A 360 27.82 -1.38 19.98
C THR A 360 26.83 -2.14 19.10
N LEU A 361 26.49 -3.36 19.53
CA LEU A 361 25.41 -4.16 18.94
C LEU A 361 24.09 -3.38 19.08
N GLN A 362 23.74 -2.60 18.07
CA GLN A 362 22.36 -2.13 17.93
C GLN A 362 21.50 -3.38 17.74
N GLU A 363 20.66 -3.69 18.73
CA GLU A 363 19.75 -4.83 18.64
C GLU A 363 18.89 -4.70 17.39
N SER A 364 18.70 -5.82 16.71
CA SER A 364 17.80 -5.89 15.55
C SER A 364 16.35 -5.70 16.02
N PRO A 365 15.55 -4.84 15.37
CA PRO A 365 14.20 -4.52 15.80
C PRO A 365 13.30 -5.76 15.81
N LYS A 366 12.67 -6.06 16.93
CA LYS A 366 11.74 -7.19 17.14
C LYS A 366 10.28 -6.76 17.17
N THR A 367 10.02 -5.48 17.41
CA THR A 367 8.67 -4.91 17.49
C THR A 367 8.41 -3.92 16.36
N LEU A 368 7.14 -3.59 16.10
CA LEU A 368 6.77 -2.60 15.09
C LEU A 368 7.31 -1.24 15.50
N THR A 369 7.17 -0.83 16.76
CA THR A 369 7.67 0.47 17.21
C THR A 369 9.16 0.62 16.99
N GLN A 370 9.95 -0.42 17.27
CA GLN A 370 11.37 -0.44 16.96
C GLN A 370 11.60 -0.30 15.45
N MET A 371 10.91 -1.09 14.63
CA MET A 371 11.04 -1.03 13.17
C MET A 371 10.76 0.37 12.60
N TYR A 372 9.67 1.01 13.02
CA TYR A 372 9.30 2.36 12.58
C TYR A 372 10.23 3.44 13.14
N THR A 373 10.73 3.29 14.36
CA THR A 373 11.73 4.20 14.94
C THR A 373 13.02 4.17 14.13
N HIS A 374 13.50 2.97 13.79
CA HIS A 374 14.66 2.79 12.91
C HIS A 374 14.41 3.32 11.50
N PHE A 375 13.20 3.12 10.95
CA PHE A 375 12.82 3.65 9.65
C PHE A 375 12.83 5.19 9.63
N LEU A 376 12.25 5.83 10.64
CA LEU A 376 12.25 7.29 10.78
C LEU A 376 13.70 7.84 10.85
N ARG A 377 14.56 7.21 11.65
CA ARG A 377 15.99 7.55 11.73
C ARG A 377 16.67 7.45 10.37
N PHE A 378 16.42 6.36 9.65
CA PHE A 378 16.96 6.15 8.31
C PHE A 378 16.49 7.25 7.35
N GLN A 379 15.20 7.59 7.34
CA GLN A 379 14.68 8.63 6.44
C GLN A 379 15.25 10.01 6.74
N ILE A 380 15.42 10.38 8.02
CA ILE A 380 16.07 11.65 8.41
C ILE A 380 17.53 11.67 7.97
N GLN A 381 18.26 10.57 8.15
CA GLN A 381 19.65 10.49 7.70
C GLN A 381 19.76 10.63 6.18
N GLN A 382 18.85 10.02 5.43
CA GLN A 382 18.82 10.11 3.97
C GLN A 382 18.44 11.50 3.48
N SER A 383 17.48 12.17 4.12
CA SER A 383 17.10 13.54 3.75
C SER A 383 18.26 14.52 3.98
N ARG A 384 18.96 14.44 5.11
CA ARG A 384 20.12 15.31 5.38
C ARG A 384 21.28 15.09 4.42
N ARG A 385 21.61 13.85 4.10
CA ARG A 385 22.61 13.54 3.06
C ARG A 385 22.28 14.20 1.72
N LYS A 386 21.00 14.28 1.37
CA LYS A 386 20.52 14.86 0.12
C LYS A 386 20.50 16.39 0.14
N TYR A 387 19.99 17.01 1.20
CA TYR A 387 19.71 18.45 1.25
C TYR A 387 20.82 19.27 1.93
N ASP A 388 21.47 18.72 2.94
CA ASP A 388 22.51 19.41 3.73
C ASP A 388 23.93 18.99 3.33
N GLY A 389 24.07 17.89 2.58
CA GLY A 389 25.37 17.31 2.21
C GLY A 389 26.11 16.64 3.38
N GLU A 390 25.47 16.53 4.54
CA GLU A 390 26.04 15.92 5.74
C GLU A 390 26.03 14.39 5.64
N ASN A 391 27.21 13.76 5.70
CA ASN A 391 27.35 12.29 5.71
C ASN A 391 27.81 11.76 7.07
N THR A 392 27.12 12.16 8.15
CA THR A 392 27.38 11.63 9.49
C THR A 392 26.60 10.34 9.72
N ALA A 393 27.18 9.44 10.54
CA ALA A 393 26.51 8.20 10.94
C ALA A 393 25.42 8.46 11.99
N ASP A 394 25.56 9.51 12.80
CA ASP A 394 24.62 9.84 13.87
C ASP A 394 23.45 10.69 13.36
N VAL A 395 22.27 10.45 13.94
CA VAL A 395 21.06 11.18 13.56
C VAL A 395 21.03 12.48 14.34
N SER A 396 21.33 13.59 13.67
CA SER A 396 20.98 14.90 14.22
C SER A 396 19.47 15.10 14.04
N TRP A 397 18.74 15.09 15.14
CA TRP A 397 17.31 15.37 15.15
C TRP A 397 17.07 16.87 14.96
N ASP A 398 15.98 17.23 14.28
CA ASP A 398 15.39 18.57 14.40
C ASP A 398 14.08 18.43 15.19
N PRO A 399 14.10 18.68 16.52
CA PRO A 399 12.92 18.51 17.36
C PRO A 399 11.73 19.35 16.92
N LYS A 400 11.96 20.57 16.39
CA LYS A 400 10.86 21.44 15.93
C LYS A 400 10.19 20.84 14.71
N LEU A 401 11.01 20.40 13.75
CA LEU A 401 10.55 19.78 12.51
C LEU A 401 9.77 18.48 12.77
N ILE A 402 10.23 17.65 13.72
CA ILE A 402 9.54 16.42 14.11
C ILE A 402 8.24 16.71 14.87
N LEU A 403 8.21 17.70 15.75
CA LEU A 403 6.99 18.11 16.44
C LEU A 403 5.93 18.65 15.47
N SER A 404 6.33 19.47 14.49
CA SER A 404 5.41 19.98 13.46
C SER A 404 4.84 18.88 12.56
N LEU A 405 5.68 17.93 12.11
CA LEU A 405 5.22 16.75 11.37
C LEU A 405 4.32 15.86 12.24
N GLY A 406 4.67 15.73 13.51
CA GLY A 406 3.90 15.05 14.55
C GLY A 406 2.49 15.60 14.70
N LYS A 407 2.39 16.92 14.87
CA LYS A 407 1.12 17.65 14.96
C LYS A 407 0.26 17.42 13.73
N LEU A 408 0.85 17.54 12.53
CA LEU A 408 0.15 17.29 11.27
C LEU A 408 -0.39 15.86 11.21
N ALA A 409 0.44 14.86 11.52
CA ALA A 409 0.02 13.46 11.50
C ALA A 409 -1.16 13.21 12.44
N PHE A 410 -1.09 13.76 13.66
CA PHE A 410 -2.11 13.63 14.69
C PHE A 410 -3.42 14.31 14.28
N GLU A 411 -3.40 15.58 13.86
CA GLU A 411 -4.61 16.31 13.47
C GLU A 411 -5.29 15.69 12.24
N GLN A 412 -4.50 15.25 11.25
CA GLN A 412 -5.07 14.58 10.07
C GLN A 412 -5.58 13.17 10.40
N LEU A 413 -4.99 12.49 11.39
CA LEU A 413 -5.48 11.19 11.86
C LEU A 413 -6.82 11.34 12.58
N GLU A 414 -6.96 12.34 13.46
CA GLU A 414 -8.23 12.66 14.15
C GLU A 414 -9.35 13.05 13.16
N ARG A 415 -9.00 13.76 12.08
CA ARG A 415 -9.94 14.13 11.00
C ARG A 415 -10.20 13.00 10.00
N ASN A 416 -9.51 11.87 10.12
CA ASN A 416 -9.54 10.76 9.15
C ASN A 416 -9.21 11.21 7.70
N ASN A 417 -8.29 12.15 7.56
CA ASN A 417 -7.85 12.70 6.29
C ASN A 417 -6.58 11.98 5.82
N VAL A 418 -6.62 11.42 4.60
CA VAL A 418 -5.45 10.80 3.95
C VAL A 418 -4.62 11.82 3.17
N ILE A 419 -5.25 12.89 2.71
CA ILE A 419 -4.64 13.95 1.90
C ILE A 419 -4.77 15.28 2.65
N PHE A 420 -3.69 16.05 2.68
CA PHE A 420 -3.59 17.37 3.28
C PHE A 420 -2.93 18.36 2.31
N TYR A 421 -3.01 19.65 2.62
CA TYR A 421 -2.62 20.74 1.72
C TYR A 421 -1.53 21.63 2.33
N GLU A 422 -1.06 22.58 1.53
CA GLU A 422 -0.15 23.64 1.97
C GLU A 422 -0.68 24.41 3.20
N SER A 423 -2.00 24.62 3.32
CA SER A 423 -2.60 25.26 4.49
C SER A 423 -2.44 24.42 5.76
N ASP A 424 -2.67 23.10 5.68
CA ASP A 424 -2.48 22.20 6.83
C ASP A 424 -1.02 22.15 7.27
N LEU A 425 -0.08 22.20 6.31
CA LEU A 425 1.35 22.31 6.59
C LEU A 425 1.66 23.61 7.36
N GLN A 426 1.15 24.75 6.89
CA GLN A 426 1.35 26.05 7.52
C GLN A 426 0.75 26.11 8.94
N ASP A 427 -0.47 25.57 9.13
CA ASP A 427 -1.15 25.49 10.44
C ASP A 427 -0.37 24.65 11.47
N CYS A 428 0.43 23.68 10.97
CA CYS A 428 1.33 22.86 11.77
C CYS A 428 2.74 23.47 11.93
N GLY A 429 3.00 24.64 11.34
CA GLY A 429 4.31 25.31 11.38
C GLY A 429 5.36 24.71 10.43
N ILE A 430 4.93 23.96 9.42
CA ILE A 430 5.79 23.37 8.40
C ILE A 430 5.95 24.35 7.24
N ASP A 431 7.19 24.71 6.93
CA ASP A 431 7.52 25.46 5.71
C ASP A 431 7.33 24.55 4.48
N VAL A 432 6.45 24.98 3.58
CA VAL A 432 6.12 24.28 2.32
C VAL A 432 7.37 24.03 1.47
N TYR A 433 8.35 24.94 1.46
CA TYR A 433 9.59 24.75 0.71
C TYR A 433 10.50 23.69 1.33
N LYS A 434 10.40 23.50 2.65
CA LYS A 434 11.06 22.40 3.38
C LYS A 434 10.24 21.12 3.36
N ALA A 435 8.99 21.12 2.87
CA ALA A 435 8.17 19.91 2.85
C ALA A 435 8.80 18.78 2.03
N SER A 436 9.58 19.14 0.99
CA SER A 436 10.36 18.20 0.18
C SER A 436 11.40 17.40 1.00
N VAL A 437 11.88 17.94 2.14
CA VAL A 437 12.77 17.25 3.08
C VAL A 437 12.08 16.04 3.71
N TYR A 438 10.75 16.05 3.82
CA TYR A 438 9.95 14.90 4.28
C TYR A 438 9.66 13.87 3.19
N SER A 439 10.25 13.96 2.00
CA SER A 439 9.96 13.03 0.88
C SER A 439 10.09 11.53 1.22
N GLY A 440 10.80 11.19 2.31
CA GLY A 440 10.91 9.84 2.85
C GLY A 440 9.75 9.38 3.75
N MET A 441 8.87 10.30 4.15
CA MET A 441 7.73 10.11 5.05
C MET A 441 6.40 10.52 4.39
N CYS A 442 6.43 11.59 3.60
CA CYS A 442 5.32 12.18 2.88
C CYS A 442 5.64 12.27 1.39
N THR A 443 4.67 12.01 0.52
CA THR A 443 4.78 12.29 -0.91
C THR A 443 4.10 13.60 -1.25
N GLN A 444 4.81 14.45 -1.99
CA GLN A 444 4.24 15.62 -2.64
C GLN A 444 3.49 15.18 -3.91
N ILE A 445 2.25 15.62 -4.04
CA ILE A 445 1.38 15.41 -5.18
C ILE A 445 1.28 16.76 -5.90
N PHE A 446 1.85 16.84 -7.10
CA PHE A 446 1.89 18.07 -7.88
C PHE A 446 0.50 18.52 -8.35
N LYS A 447 0.33 19.84 -8.43
CA LYS A 447 -0.54 20.49 -9.40
C LYS A 447 0.31 21.38 -10.30
N GLU A 448 0.67 20.88 -11.48
CA GLU A 448 1.10 21.73 -12.59
C GLU A 448 -0.04 21.81 -13.60
N GLU A 449 -0.63 23.00 -13.74
CA GLU A 449 -1.41 23.38 -14.91
C GLU A 449 -0.76 24.58 -15.57
N THR A 450 -0.62 24.54 -16.90
CA THR A 450 -0.45 25.66 -17.85
C THR A 450 -0.08 27.04 -17.27
N GLY A 451 1.00 27.13 -16.50
CA GLY A 451 1.52 28.37 -15.90
C GLY A 451 0.81 28.91 -14.64
N ILE A 452 -0.19 28.21 -14.06
CA ILE A 452 -0.85 28.63 -12.81
C ILE A 452 -0.78 27.47 -11.80
N ILE A 453 0.11 27.60 -10.82
CA ILE A 453 0.20 26.68 -9.67
C ILE A 453 -1.03 26.90 -8.81
N LEU A 454 -1.99 25.97 -8.86
CA LEU A 454 -3.26 26.07 -8.12
C LEU A 454 -3.19 25.38 -6.73
N GLY A 455 -1.99 24.95 -6.30
CA GLY A 455 -1.71 24.44 -4.96
C GLY A 455 -1.23 23.00 -4.92
N THR A 456 -0.26 22.71 -4.06
CA THR A 456 0.34 21.39 -3.87
C THR A 456 -0.46 20.55 -2.86
N MET A 457 -0.63 19.25 -3.14
CA MET A 457 -1.22 18.29 -2.20
C MET A 457 -0.15 17.38 -1.61
N TYR A 458 -0.44 16.79 -0.45
CA TYR A 458 0.48 15.92 0.27
C TYR A 458 -0.27 14.75 0.90
N CYS A 459 0.40 13.62 1.06
CA CYS A 459 -0.06 12.50 1.87
C CYS A 459 1.13 11.76 2.50
N PHE A 460 0.90 11.07 3.61
CA PHE A 460 1.90 10.14 4.13
C PHE A 460 2.06 8.95 3.18
N LEU A 461 3.29 8.42 3.07
CA LEU A 461 3.57 7.24 2.24
C LEU A 461 2.68 6.04 2.59
N HIS A 462 2.27 5.94 3.86
CA HIS A 462 1.38 4.91 4.37
C HIS A 462 0.66 5.37 5.64
N LEU A 463 -0.53 4.83 5.91
CA LEU A 463 -1.31 5.15 7.11
C LEU A 463 -0.55 4.78 8.40
N SER A 464 0.10 3.62 8.43
CA SER A 464 0.90 3.21 9.60
C SER A 464 2.06 4.16 9.92
N ILE A 465 2.59 4.86 8.91
CA ILE A 465 3.62 5.88 9.12
C ILE A 465 2.99 7.10 9.80
N GLN A 466 1.80 7.52 9.37
CA GLN A 466 1.03 8.58 10.00
C GLN A 466 0.70 8.23 11.46
N GLU A 467 0.19 7.03 11.72
CA GLU A 467 -0.14 6.56 13.08
C GLU A 467 1.09 6.52 14.00
N PHE A 468 2.23 6.05 13.49
CA PHE A 468 3.49 6.05 14.25
C PHE A 468 3.94 7.47 14.60
N ILE A 469 3.93 8.39 13.63
CA ILE A 469 4.34 9.79 13.84
C ILE A 469 3.38 10.49 14.81
N ALA A 470 2.08 10.22 14.72
CA ALA A 470 1.08 10.74 15.64
C ALA A 470 1.31 10.23 17.08
N ALA A 471 1.64 8.94 17.25
CA ALA A 471 1.98 8.37 18.56
C ALA A 471 3.27 8.99 19.13
N LEU A 472 4.28 9.17 18.27
CA LEU A 472 5.53 9.85 18.64
C LEU A 472 5.27 11.29 19.10
N TYR A 473 4.42 12.02 18.40
CA TYR A 473 4.05 13.40 18.77
C TYR A 473 3.46 13.49 20.18
N GLN A 474 2.45 12.67 20.47
CA GLN A 474 1.80 12.64 21.78
C GLN A 474 2.78 12.23 22.88
N HIS A 475 3.63 11.23 22.62
CA HIS A 475 4.69 10.84 23.54
C HIS A 475 5.70 11.98 23.80
N LEU A 476 6.13 12.69 22.76
CA LEU A 476 7.07 13.81 22.88
C LEU A 476 6.48 15.00 23.64
N ILE A 477 5.21 15.34 23.42
CA ILE A 477 4.52 16.40 24.19
C ILE A 477 4.54 16.06 25.67
N LEU A 478 4.14 14.83 26.00
CA LEU A 478 4.01 14.40 27.38
C LEU A 478 5.36 14.40 28.11
N VAL A 479 6.40 13.86 27.46
CA VAL A 479 7.75 13.76 28.06
C VAL A 479 8.44 15.12 28.16
N ASN A 480 8.19 16.04 27.21
CA ASN A 480 8.84 17.36 27.18
C ASN A 480 8.06 18.45 27.94
N ASP A 481 6.93 18.14 28.57
CA ASP A 481 6.22 19.10 29.42
C ASP A 481 7.01 19.41 30.70
N LYS A 482 7.63 20.60 30.71
CA LYS A 482 8.45 21.10 31.83
C LYS A 482 7.63 21.55 33.03
N THR A 483 6.31 21.69 32.89
CA THR A 483 5.46 22.16 34.00
C THR A 483 5.24 21.09 35.08
N GLN A 484 5.54 19.83 34.77
CA GLN A 484 5.32 18.68 35.64
C GLN A 484 6.53 18.38 36.52
N ALA A 485 6.29 18.11 37.81
CA ALA A 485 7.31 17.63 38.73
C ALA A 485 7.83 16.25 38.29
N GLU A 486 9.13 15.99 38.42
CA GLU A 486 9.75 14.74 37.95
C GLU A 486 9.09 13.49 38.55
N ASN A 487 8.73 13.52 39.84
CA ASN A 487 8.09 12.40 40.53
C ASN A 487 6.66 12.09 40.04
N SER A 488 5.94 13.05 39.45
CA SER A 488 4.57 12.81 38.97
C SER A 488 4.52 12.33 37.53
N ARG A 489 5.64 12.32 36.80
CA ARG A 489 5.65 11.98 35.37
C ARG A 489 5.34 10.52 35.09
N ASP A 490 5.85 9.60 35.89
CA ASP A 490 5.54 8.18 35.73
C ASP A 490 4.05 7.90 35.94
N GLU A 491 3.44 8.53 36.95
CA GLU A 491 2.00 8.44 37.22
C GLU A 491 1.17 9.04 36.08
N ILE A 492 1.57 10.20 35.56
CA ILE A 492 0.90 10.84 34.40
C ILE A 492 1.04 9.98 33.15
N MET A 493 2.22 9.41 32.89
CA MET A 493 2.46 8.51 31.75
C MET A 493 1.60 7.27 31.86
N PHE A 494 1.54 6.65 33.05
CA PHE A 494 0.68 5.52 33.30
C PHE A 494 -0.80 5.87 33.06
N ASP A 495 -1.31 6.98 33.60
CA ASP A 495 -2.71 7.40 33.42
C ASP A 495 -3.05 7.70 31.95
N PHE A 496 -2.11 8.31 31.22
CA PHE A 496 -2.25 8.58 29.79
C PHE A 496 -2.29 7.28 28.97
N LEU A 497 -1.37 6.34 29.21
CA LEU A 497 -1.35 5.04 28.52
C LEU A 497 -2.60 4.21 28.86
N LYS A 498 -3.03 4.24 30.12
CA LYS A 498 -4.27 3.60 30.59
C LYS A 498 -5.48 4.14 29.83
N THR A 499 -5.60 5.47 29.74
CA THR A 499 -6.66 6.15 28.97
C THR A 499 -6.60 5.76 27.48
N ALA A 500 -5.41 5.66 26.90
CA ALA A 500 -5.25 5.24 25.51
C ALA A 500 -5.70 3.78 25.29
N VAL A 501 -5.39 2.87 26.22
CA VAL A 501 -5.89 1.49 26.20
C VAL A 501 -7.41 1.45 26.24
N ASP A 502 -8.03 2.22 27.15
CA ASP A 502 -9.50 2.25 27.27
C ASP A 502 -10.17 2.80 26.01
N LYS A 503 -9.69 3.92 25.47
CA LYS A 503 -10.19 4.49 24.21
C LYS A 503 -10.05 3.53 23.02
N ALA A 504 -8.93 2.82 22.94
CA ALA A 504 -8.74 1.82 21.89
C ALA A 504 -9.70 0.64 22.04
N LEU A 505 -10.03 0.21 23.27
CA LEU A 505 -11.02 -0.83 23.52
C LEU A 505 -12.45 -0.37 23.18
N GLU A 506 -12.77 0.90 23.40
CA GLU A 506 -14.08 1.51 23.06
C GLU A 506 -14.26 1.72 21.54
N SER A 507 -13.18 1.86 20.79
CA SER A 507 -13.20 2.16 19.34
C SER A 507 -13.72 0.99 18.50
N GLU A 508 -14.98 0.99 18.06
CA GLU A 508 -15.64 -0.13 17.36
C GLU A 508 -14.82 -0.76 16.23
N ASN A 509 -14.26 0.03 15.32
CA ASN A 509 -13.51 -0.46 14.15
C ASN A 509 -12.02 -0.74 14.41
N GLY A 510 -11.46 -0.35 15.55
CA GLY A 510 -10.04 -0.55 15.87
C GLY A 510 -9.07 0.46 15.25
N HIS A 511 -9.55 1.64 14.83
CA HIS A 511 -8.70 2.68 14.23
C HIS A 511 -7.62 3.25 15.17
N LEU A 512 -7.66 2.93 16.46
CA LEU A 512 -6.63 3.31 17.45
C LEU A 512 -5.69 2.15 17.80
N ASP A 513 -5.89 0.96 17.24
CA ASP A 513 -5.17 -0.24 17.64
C ASP A 513 -3.67 -0.12 17.34
N LEU A 514 -3.29 0.30 16.13
CA LEU A 514 -1.89 0.43 15.76
C LEU A 514 -1.23 1.65 16.42
N TYR A 515 -1.96 2.78 16.48
CA TYR A 515 -1.55 3.94 17.26
C TYR A 515 -1.21 3.56 18.72
N LEU A 516 -2.07 2.78 19.40
CA LEU A 516 -1.83 2.31 20.76
C LEU A 516 -0.57 1.46 20.87
N ARG A 517 -0.37 0.52 19.94
CA ARG A 517 0.85 -0.31 19.89
C ARG A 517 2.11 0.55 19.84
N PHE A 518 2.12 1.56 18.97
CA PHE A 518 3.23 2.50 18.89
C PHE A 518 3.43 3.30 20.17
N LEU A 519 2.34 3.81 20.76
CA LEU A 519 2.40 4.58 22.00
C LEU A 519 3.01 3.80 23.16
N LEU A 520 2.61 2.53 23.31
CA LEU A 520 3.14 1.61 24.31
C LEU A 520 4.59 1.22 24.04
N GLY A 521 4.95 0.97 22.77
CA GLY A 521 6.35 0.70 22.44
C GLY A 521 7.24 1.91 22.72
N LEU A 522 6.78 3.13 22.41
CA LEU A 522 7.53 4.37 22.60
C LEU A 522 7.78 4.68 24.09
N SER A 523 6.94 4.19 25.00
CA SER A 523 7.14 4.36 26.44
C SER A 523 8.34 3.58 26.97
N LEU A 524 8.83 2.55 26.27
CA LEU A 524 9.97 1.74 26.69
C LEU A 524 11.32 2.47 26.55
N GLN A 525 12.19 2.31 27.55
CA GLN A 525 13.56 2.83 27.55
C GLN A 525 14.34 2.49 26.26
N SER A 526 14.23 1.27 25.75
CA SER A 526 14.94 0.84 24.53
C SER A 526 14.59 1.68 23.30
N ASN A 527 13.33 2.07 23.12
CA ASN A 527 12.90 2.95 22.03
C ASN A 527 13.27 4.42 22.32
N ARG A 528 13.19 4.87 23.58
CA ARG A 528 13.66 6.20 24.00
C ARG A 528 15.15 6.41 23.71
N GLN A 529 15.98 5.38 23.89
CA GLN A 529 17.41 5.42 23.54
C GLN A 529 17.62 5.64 22.03
N LEU A 530 16.79 5.05 21.16
CA LEU A 530 16.86 5.28 19.72
C LEU A 530 16.47 6.71 19.33
N LEU A 531 15.61 7.36 20.12
CA LEU A 531 15.13 8.73 19.94
C LEU A 531 15.98 9.78 20.69
N ARG A 532 17.18 9.39 21.16
CA ARG A 532 18.10 10.27 21.87
C ARG A 532 18.41 11.52 21.03
N GLY A 533 18.01 12.69 21.55
CA GLY A 533 18.08 13.99 20.88
C GLY A 533 16.72 14.66 20.63
N LEU A 534 15.63 13.90 20.62
CA LEU A 534 14.25 14.44 20.66
C LEU A 534 13.70 14.57 22.09
N LEU A 535 14.18 13.73 22.99
CA LEU A 535 13.77 13.68 24.39
C LEU A 535 14.67 14.57 25.24
N THR A 536 14.06 15.39 26.11
CA THR A 536 14.78 16.35 26.97
C THR A 536 15.41 15.73 28.22
N GLN A 537 14.96 14.55 28.65
CA GLN A 537 15.49 13.83 29.82
C GLN A 537 15.69 12.33 29.55
N GLN A 538 16.65 11.75 30.26
CA GLN A 538 17.01 10.34 30.24
C GLN A 538 16.61 9.71 31.57
N ASP A 539 15.34 9.38 31.77
CA ASP A 539 15.01 8.47 32.86
C ASP A 539 15.21 7.03 32.35
N ASP A 540 16.12 6.32 33.01
CA ASP A 540 16.45 4.93 32.70
C ASP A 540 15.45 3.94 33.31
N ARG A 541 14.41 4.45 33.99
CA ARG A 541 13.39 3.62 34.61
C ARG A 541 12.19 3.40 33.68
N ASP A 542 11.74 2.16 33.66
CA ASP A 542 10.50 1.70 33.03
C ASP A 542 9.44 1.44 34.12
N GLN A 543 9.30 2.29 35.15
CA GLN A 543 8.38 2.01 36.27
C GLN A 543 6.92 1.89 35.80
N SER A 544 6.48 2.78 34.90
CA SER A 544 5.14 2.71 34.30
C SER A 544 4.90 1.46 33.43
N LYS A 545 5.95 0.73 33.02
CA LYS A 545 5.84 -0.47 32.19
C LYS A 545 5.17 -1.63 32.93
N GLU A 546 5.58 -1.90 34.16
CA GLU A 546 5.01 -3.02 34.93
C GLU A 546 3.54 -2.76 35.26
N GLU A 547 3.20 -1.51 35.59
CA GLU A 547 1.84 -1.08 35.87
C GLU A 547 0.94 -1.21 34.64
N ILE A 548 1.39 -0.75 33.46
CA ILE A 548 0.58 -0.87 32.23
C ILE A 548 0.45 -2.32 31.76
N ILE A 549 1.48 -3.16 31.94
CA ILE A 549 1.40 -4.61 31.68
C ILE A 549 0.34 -5.24 32.60
N ALA A 550 0.38 -4.94 33.89
CA ALA A 550 -0.61 -5.44 34.85
C ALA A 550 -2.02 -4.99 34.49
N TYR A 551 -2.18 -3.73 34.06
CA TYR A 551 -3.47 -3.20 33.61
C TYR A 551 -4.00 -3.92 32.36
N ILE A 552 -3.15 -4.13 31.35
CA ILE A 552 -3.55 -4.86 30.13
C ILE A 552 -3.93 -6.31 30.46
N LYS A 553 -3.17 -6.98 31.34
CA LYS A 553 -3.51 -8.34 31.81
C LYS A 553 -4.83 -8.34 32.58
N GLN A 554 -5.12 -7.33 33.40
CA GLN A 554 -6.41 -7.17 34.05
C GLN A 554 -7.56 -7.00 33.04
N LYS A 555 -7.36 -6.25 31.95
CA LYS A 555 -8.37 -6.12 30.88
C LYS A 555 -8.62 -7.44 30.16
N LEU A 556 -7.58 -8.25 29.97
CA LEU A 556 -7.68 -9.60 29.39
C LEU A 556 -8.43 -10.59 30.30
N GLU A 557 -8.52 -10.33 31.62
CA GLU A 557 -9.38 -11.09 32.52
C GLU A 557 -10.88 -10.80 32.33
N GLY A 558 -11.22 -9.75 31.57
CA GLY A 558 -12.59 -9.42 31.21
C GLY A 558 -13.13 -10.23 30.02
N ASN A 559 -14.41 -10.01 29.70
CA ASN A 559 -15.07 -10.60 28.53
C ASN A 559 -14.86 -9.72 27.28
N LEU A 560 -13.63 -9.69 26.79
CA LEU A 560 -13.28 -9.01 25.54
C LEU A 560 -13.62 -9.87 24.32
N SER A 561 -13.90 -9.22 23.19
CA SER A 561 -14.00 -9.92 21.91
C SER A 561 -12.63 -10.48 21.50
N PRO A 562 -12.57 -11.54 20.68
CA PRO A 562 -11.31 -12.10 20.18
C PRO A 562 -10.40 -11.03 19.56
N GLU A 563 -10.96 -10.11 18.78
CA GLU A 563 -10.23 -9.04 18.09
C GLU A 563 -9.56 -8.08 19.09
N ARG A 564 -10.25 -7.73 20.19
CA ARG A 564 -9.70 -6.88 21.25
C ARG A 564 -8.61 -7.58 22.02
N SER A 565 -8.84 -8.83 22.41
CA SER A 565 -7.83 -9.63 23.08
C SER A 565 -6.57 -9.75 22.23
N ILE A 566 -6.72 -10.03 20.92
CA ILE A 566 -5.61 -10.10 19.96
C ILE A 566 -4.83 -8.77 19.94
N ASN A 567 -5.52 -7.63 19.85
CA ASN A 567 -4.84 -6.34 19.86
C ASN A 567 -4.03 -6.11 21.16
N LEU A 568 -4.59 -6.49 22.31
CA LEU A 568 -3.86 -6.39 23.59
C LEU A 568 -2.64 -7.32 23.65
N PHE A 569 -2.65 -8.49 23.02
CA PHE A 569 -1.45 -9.32 22.92
C PHE A 569 -0.37 -8.69 22.05
N TYR A 570 -0.74 -8.00 20.95
CA TYR A 570 0.23 -7.21 20.21
C TYR A 570 0.78 -6.03 21.02
N CYS A 571 -0.03 -5.42 21.87
CA CYS A 571 0.41 -4.40 22.83
C CYS A 571 1.42 -4.97 23.85
N LEU A 572 1.15 -6.16 24.41
CA LEU A 572 2.10 -6.86 25.28
C LEU A 572 3.41 -7.21 24.55
N ASN A 573 3.31 -7.58 23.27
CA ASN A 573 4.50 -7.81 22.43
C ASN A 573 5.34 -6.53 22.24
N GLU A 574 4.72 -5.37 22.00
CA GLU A 574 5.43 -4.08 21.96
C GLU A 574 6.09 -3.74 23.32
N LEU A 575 5.47 -4.14 24.43
CA LEU A 575 6.01 -4.00 25.79
C LEU A 575 7.05 -5.07 26.16
N ASN A 576 7.41 -5.97 25.23
CA ASN A 576 8.30 -7.11 25.44
C ASN A 576 7.82 -8.08 26.56
N ASP A 577 6.52 -8.15 26.82
CA ASP A 577 5.92 -9.11 27.75
C ASP A 577 5.38 -10.34 26.99
N GLN A 578 5.91 -11.50 27.33
CA GLN A 578 5.57 -12.78 26.70
C GLN A 578 5.14 -13.83 27.75
N THR A 579 4.84 -13.42 28.98
CA THR A 579 4.65 -14.37 30.09
C THR A 579 3.45 -15.27 29.86
N LEU A 580 2.29 -14.70 29.51
CA LEU A 580 1.06 -15.44 29.21
C LEU A 580 1.24 -16.38 28.01
N LEU A 581 1.95 -15.94 26.98
CA LEU A 581 2.19 -16.75 25.78
C LEU A 581 3.11 -17.95 26.09
N LYS A 582 4.16 -17.75 26.89
CA LYS A 582 5.05 -18.83 27.33
C LYS A 582 4.35 -19.85 28.23
N GLU A 583 3.47 -19.39 29.13
CA GLU A 583 2.65 -20.27 29.97
C GLU A 583 1.78 -21.19 29.11
N ILE A 584 1.05 -20.61 28.15
CA ILE A 584 0.18 -21.37 27.24
C ILE A 584 0.97 -22.32 26.34
N GLN A 585 2.10 -21.90 25.78
CA GLN A 585 2.98 -22.77 24.98
C GLN A 585 3.51 -23.95 25.81
N SER A 586 3.83 -23.73 27.10
CA SER A 586 4.20 -24.79 28.03
C SER A 586 3.05 -25.77 28.28
N HIS A 587 1.80 -25.29 28.41
CA HIS A 587 0.63 -26.16 28.55
C HIS A 587 0.33 -26.97 27.28
N LEU A 588 0.44 -26.34 26.10
CA LEU A 588 0.28 -26.99 24.79
C LEU A 588 1.31 -28.11 24.58
N SER A 589 2.59 -27.82 24.78
CA SER A 589 3.68 -28.79 24.59
C SER A 589 3.60 -29.99 25.55
N ARG A 590 3.02 -29.81 26.74
CA ARG A 590 2.79 -30.90 27.71
C ARG A 590 1.46 -31.63 27.52
N GLY A 591 0.59 -31.17 26.62
CA GLY A 591 -0.75 -31.75 26.44
C GLY A 591 -1.66 -31.61 27.67
N LEU A 592 -1.47 -30.57 28.49
CA LEU A 592 -2.16 -30.41 29.78
C LEU A 592 -3.47 -29.62 29.70
N LEU A 593 -3.87 -29.13 28.52
CA LEU A 593 -5.04 -28.24 28.37
C LEU A 593 -6.38 -28.88 28.74
N SER A 594 -6.46 -30.21 28.78
CA SER A 594 -7.65 -30.92 29.25
C SER A 594 -7.78 -30.97 30.78
N TYR A 595 -6.70 -30.68 31.52
CA TYR A 595 -6.64 -30.81 32.99
C TYR A 595 -6.41 -29.47 33.73
N VAL A 596 -6.10 -28.39 33.00
CA VAL A 596 -5.78 -27.09 33.59
C VAL A 596 -6.98 -26.16 33.46
N ASN A 597 -7.44 -25.61 34.59
CA ASN A 597 -8.40 -24.51 34.59
C ASN A 597 -7.66 -23.22 34.23
N LEU A 598 -7.87 -22.73 33.00
CA LEU A 598 -7.27 -21.50 32.51
C LEU A 598 -8.06 -20.27 33.01
N SER A 599 -7.36 -19.19 33.36
CA SER A 599 -8.01 -17.89 33.57
C SER A 599 -8.55 -17.32 32.25
N PRO A 600 -9.52 -16.39 32.27
CA PRO A 600 -9.95 -15.68 31.06
C PRO A 600 -8.80 -15.05 30.24
N ALA A 601 -7.76 -14.51 30.89
CA ALA A 601 -6.58 -14.01 30.18
C ALA A 601 -5.78 -15.14 29.51
N GLN A 602 -5.64 -16.29 30.17
CA GLN A 602 -5.00 -17.47 29.61
C GLN A 602 -5.80 -18.10 28.47
N TRP A 603 -7.14 -18.11 28.55
CA TRP A 603 -8.00 -18.47 27.42
C TRP A 603 -7.78 -17.54 26.22
N SER A 604 -7.73 -16.24 26.47
CA SER A 604 -7.45 -15.25 25.43
C SER A 604 -6.06 -15.47 24.79
N ALA A 605 -5.05 -15.83 25.60
CA ALA A 605 -3.71 -16.16 25.11
C ALA A 605 -3.71 -17.43 24.26
N LEU A 606 -4.46 -18.46 24.65
CA LEU A 606 -4.63 -19.69 23.87
C LEU A 606 -5.30 -19.41 22.52
N VAL A 607 -6.39 -18.65 22.51
CA VAL A 607 -7.06 -18.22 21.28
C VAL A 607 -6.09 -17.44 20.39
N PHE A 608 -5.32 -16.51 20.96
CA PHE A 608 -4.30 -15.77 20.22
C PHE A 608 -3.25 -16.69 19.59
N VAL A 609 -2.67 -17.63 20.35
CA VAL A 609 -1.65 -18.57 19.85
C VAL A 609 -2.21 -19.44 18.71
N LEU A 610 -3.42 -19.97 18.86
CA LEU A 610 -4.05 -20.81 17.84
C LEU A 610 -4.34 -20.02 16.56
N LEU A 611 -4.95 -18.84 16.70
CA LEU A 611 -5.30 -17.96 15.59
C LEU A 611 -4.08 -17.31 14.92
N THR A 612 -2.93 -17.25 15.58
CA THR A 612 -1.70 -16.68 15.00
C THR A 612 -0.63 -17.73 14.73
N SER A 613 -0.97 -19.02 14.73
CA SER A 613 -0.02 -20.07 14.34
C SER A 613 0.36 -19.98 12.85
N GLU A 614 1.52 -20.52 12.46
CA GLU A 614 1.90 -20.62 11.03
C GLU A 614 1.23 -21.81 10.35
N GLU A 615 0.89 -22.85 11.11
CA GLU A 615 0.14 -23.99 10.61
C GLU A 615 -1.29 -23.52 10.29
N GLU A 616 -1.72 -23.72 9.04
CA GLU A 616 -3.14 -23.57 8.74
C GLU A 616 -3.93 -24.47 9.70
N LEU A 617 -4.99 -23.93 10.32
CA LEU A 617 -5.91 -24.68 11.18
C LEU A 617 -6.76 -25.64 10.32
N GLU A 618 -6.13 -26.58 9.61
CA GLU A 618 -6.81 -27.54 8.74
C GLU A 618 -7.74 -28.45 9.55
N GLU A 619 -7.24 -28.98 10.66
CA GLU A 619 -7.99 -29.82 11.61
C GLU A 619 -7.78 -29.34 13.04
N PHE A 620 -8.84 -28.83 13.66
CA PHE A 620 -8.85 -28.42 15.06
C PHE A 620 -9.46 -29.52 15.93
N GLU A 621 -8.61 -30.24 16.66
CA GLU A 621 -9.04 -31.32 17.56
C GLU A 621 -9.60 -30.76 18.87
N LEU A 622 -10.91 -30.53 18.92
CA LEU A 622 -11.61 -29.99 20.10
C LEU A 622 -11.48 -30.94 21.30
N GLN A 623 -11.34 -32.24 21.03
CA GLN A 623 -11.11 -33.29 22.03
C GLN A 623 -9.86 -33.11 22.91
N LYS A 624 -8.87 -32.30 22.48
CA LYS A 624 -7.66 -32.01 23.26
C LYS A 624 -7.90 -31.03 24.42
N PHE A 625 -9.08 -30.41 24.48
CA PHE A 625 -9.42 -29.36 25.44
C PHE A 625 -10.46 -29.82 26.46
N GLN A 626 -10.65 -29.03 27.51
CA GLN A 626 -11.65 -29.29 28.55
C GLN A 626 -13.06 -29.35 27.95
N ARG A 627 -13.84 -30.36 28.35
CA ARG A 627 -15.24 -30.52 27.92
C ARG A 627 -16.17 -29.64 28.75
N SER A 628 -16.26 -28.36 28.41
CA SER A 628 -17.18 -27.40 29.03
C SER A 628 -17.78 -26.44 28.00
N ASP A 629 -18.98 -25.92 28.29
CA ASP A 629 -19.62 -24.91 27.44
C ASP A 629 -18.77 -23.63 27.35
N GLU A 630 -18.10 -23.27 28.45
CA GLU A 630 -17.18 -22.13 28.49
C GLU A 630 -16.01 -22.31 27.52
N CYS A 631 -15.39 -23.49 27.49
CA CYS A 631 -14.31 -23.82 26.55
C CYS A 631 -14.78 -23.65 25.09
N LEU A 632 -15.96 -24.19 24.77
CA LEU A 632 -16.54 -24.07 23.42
C LEU A 632 -16.83 -22.62 23.04
N ILE A 633 -17.35 -21.81 23.97
CA ILE A 633 -17.59 -20.37 23.75
C ILE A 633 -16.27 -19.63 23.50
N ARG A 634 -15.25 -19.86 24.35
CA ARG A 634 -13.94 -19.20 24.24
C ARG A 634 -13.21 -19.59 22.95
N LEU A 635 -13.30 -20.85 22.53
CA LEU A 635 -12.67 -21.35 21.30
C LEU A 635 -13.51 -21.12 20.03
N SER A 636 -14.70 -20.54 20.14
CA SER A 636 -15.61 -20.37 19.00
C SER A 636 -14.98 -19.63 17.81
N ALA A 637 -14.10 -18.66 18.06
CA ALA A 637 -13.36 -17.95 17.01
C ALA A 637 -12.38 -18.86 16.26
N VAL A 638 -11.70 -19.76 16.98
CA VAL A 638 -10.79 -20.77 16.40
C VAL A 638 -11.59 -21.77 15.57
N ILE A 639 -12.71 -22.27 16.11
CA ILE A 639 -13.60 -23.22 15.43
C ILE A 639 -14.13 -22.64 14.11
N LYS A 640 -14.60 -21.39 14.13
CA LYS A 640 -15.08 -20.68 12.92
C LYS A 640 -14.00 -20.49 11.86
N THR A 641 -12.76 -20.38 12.29
CA THR A 641 -11.61 -20.17 11.40
C THR A 641 -11.11 -21.50 10.82
N SER A 642 -11.29 -22.61 11.54
CA SER A 642 -10.79 -23.94 11.17
C SER A 642 -11.62 -24.57 10.05
N LYS A 643 -10.97 -25.27 9.12
CA LYS A 643 -11.65 -25.98 8.02
C LYS A 643 -12.46 -27.18 8.51
N ARG A 644 -11.94 -27.90 9.51
CA ARG A 644 -12.62 -28.99 10.21
C ARG A 644 -12.36 -28.85 11.71
N ALA A 645 -13.39 -28.99 12.51
CA ALA A 645 -13.27 -29.17 13.96
C ALA A 645 -13.75 -30.58 14.31
N LEU A 646 -12.88 -31.35 14.97
CA LEU A 646 -13.10 -32.77 15.33
C LEU A 646 -13.47 -32.92 16.80
#